data_AF-A0A5J5B4A7-F1
#
_entry.id   AF-A0A5J5B4A7-F1
#
_cell.length_a   1.000
_cell.length_b   1.000
_cell.length_c   1.000
_cell.angle_alpha   90.00
_cell.angle_beta   90.00
_cell.angle_gamma   90.00
#
_symmetry.space_group_name_H-M   'P 1'
#
loop_
_entity.id
_entity.type
_entity.pdbx_description
1 polymer ?
#
loop_
_entity_poly.entity_id
_entity_poly.type
_entity_poly.pdbx_seq_one_letter_code
_entity_poly.pdbx_strand_id
1 'polypeptide(L)'
;MVLLTVSASIDSLRPPKCTARPCIPASNGQTAFLYGALALIALGTGGIKPCVSSFGADQFDEADEKEVVKKYSFFNWFFFAINMGALFGITLIVYLQQQKGWTWGFAVPTAAMFCSIIILAAGIPYYRYQKPMGSAFTRFLQVIVASVRNHSRGVEVGRGIDLYELKTKESDIFGARKLAHTAQYRFLDKAAVISDPEEADKKNRWNLCTVTQVEEFKSFIRVLPVWASTIALSISFSQLSTFFISQATIMDRKLGQNFVIPAGSVPVFAAVNALFLVPIYEKWIVPILRRKTGQRRGISSLQRMGVGLFVSIFALTSAALVEKKRRDHSKPSSMSVFWLFPQFFLMGSAEVFTYVGQLEFFYDESTDGTRSISSAMFLSEFGIGSWLSTAIVKIIERATGGVEKGWLRNSLNKSRLDYFYWILTAINGANFLIYLWVALRYKGRDGAGGNVRDDAMVELGGQERQEVDKGEFQIDENATITEIKDYPMNSSIYPKPSHHFVFVGFAYQPNNRKKAPARPPEVEVVTMFFATIMDRKLGQNFVIPAGSVTVFAAVNALFLVPIYEKWIVPILRRKTGQRRGISSLQRMGVGLFVSIFALTSAALVEKKRRDHSKPSSMSVFWLFPQFFLMGSAEVFTYVGQLEFFYDESTDGTRSISSAMFLSEFGIGSWLSTAIVKIIERATGGVEKGWLRNSLNKSRLDYFYWILTAINGVNFLIYLWVALRYKGRDGAGGNVRDDAMVELGGQERQEVDKGEFQSTIC
;
A
#
# COMPACT_ATOMS: atom_id res chain seq x y z
N MET A 1 9.50 -17.65 -10.63
CA MET A 1 9.21 -17.77 -12.08
C MET A 1 9.63 -19.14 -12.62
N VAL A 2 10.90 -19.56 -12.50
CA VAL A 2 11.37 -20.89 -12.96
C VAL A 2 10.44 -22.05 -12.54
N LEU A 3 10.12 -22.16 -11.24
CA LEU A 3 9.22 -23.23 -10.77
C LEU A 3 7.82 -23.16 -11.40
N LEU A 4 7.29 -21.97 -11.67
CA LEU A 4 5.99 -21.82 -12.32
C LEU A 4 6.04 -22.26 -13.79
N THR A 5 7.15 -21.96 -14.48
CA THR A 5 7.43 -22.49 -15.82
C THR A 5 7.54 -24.02 -15.80
N VAL A 6 8.27 -24.60 -14.85
CA VAL A 6 8.44 -26.05 -14.71
C VAL A 6 7.10 -26.75 -14.41
N SER A 7 6.28 -26.18 -13.52
CA SER A 7 4.91 -26.64 -13.26
C SER A 7 4.06 -26.62 -14.53
N ALA A 8 4.37 -25.70 -15.44
CA ALA A 8 3.72 -25.62 -16.72
C ALA A 8 4.34 -26.52 -17.82
N SER A 9 5.58 -26.96 -17.69
CA SER A 9 6.25 -27.75 -18.73
C SER A 9 6.09 -29.26 -18.54
N ILE A 10 6.00 -29.73 -17.30
CA ILE A 10 6.06 -31.15 -16.97
C ILE A 10 4.65 -31.69 -16.71
N ASP A 11 4.22 -32.68 -17.49
CA ASP A 11 2.89 -33.28 -17.37
C ASP A 11 2.67 -33.95 -16.00
N SER A 12 3.72 -34.53 -15.40
CA SER A 12 3.68 -35.09 -14.04
C SER A 12 3.33 -34.05 -12.96
N LEU A 13 3.59 -32.75 -13.21
CA LEU A 13 3.29 -31.65 -12.29
C LEU A 13 1.90 -31.02 -12.51
N ARG A 14 1.05 -31.63 -13.34
CA ARG A 14 -0.31 -31.16 -13.64
C ARG A 14 -1.35 -32.27 -13.52
N PRO A 15 -2.60 -31.94 -13.16
CA PRO A 15 -3.67 -32.92 -13.24
C PRO A 15 -3.85 -33.39 -14.69
N PRO A 16 -4.22 -34.66 -14.90
CA PRO A 16 -4.48 -35.17 -16.24
C PRO A 16 -5.60 -34.36 -16.91
N LYS A 17 -5.52 -34.26 -18.24
CA LYS A 17 -6.54 -33.54 -19.04
C LYS A 17 -7.91 -34.14 -18.73
N CYS A 18 -8.87 -33.29 -18.37
CA CYS A 18 -10.21 -33.75 -17.99
C CYS A 18 -10.96 -34.27 -19.22
N THR A 19 -11.15 -35.59 -19.30
CA THR A 19 -11.87 -36.29 -20.38
C THR A 19 -13.36 -36.47 -20.04
N ALA A 20 -13.70 -36.66 -18.76
CA ALA A 20 -15.07 -36.75 -18.25
C ALA A 20 -15.21 -36.11 -16.86
N ARG A 21 -16.41 -35.62 -16.50
CA ARG A 21 -16.69 -35.00 -15.18
C ARG A 21 -17.28 -36.03 -14.20
N PRO A 22 -16.91 -36.02 -12.91
CA PRO A 22 -16.03 -35.05 -12.23
C PRO A 22 -14.55 -35.25 -12.57
N CYS A 23 -13.84 -34.14 -12.79
CA CYS A 23 -12.42 -34.18 -13.15
C CYS A 23 -11.57 -34.68 -11.97
N ILE A 24 -10.48 -35.39 -12.27
CA ILE A 24 -9.48 -35.79 -11.27
C ILE A 24 -8.83 -34.51 -10.71
N PRO A 25 -8.87 -34.29 -9.38
CA PRO A 25 -8.22 -33.14 -8.76
C PRO A 25 -6.69 -33.26 -8.85
N ALA A 26 -5.99 -32.13 -8.72
CA ALA A 26 -4.53 -32.14 -8.67
C ALA A 26 -4.04 -32.93 -7.45
N SER A 27 -2.95 -33.68 -7.61
CA SER A 27 -2.36 -34.41 -6.49
C SER A 27 -1.78 -33.45 -5.45
N ASN A 28 -1.57 -33.94 -4.21
CA ASN A 28 -0.96 -33.14 -3.15
C ASN A 28 0.42 -32.60 -3.54
N GLY A 29 1.22 -33.40 -4.25
CA GLY A 29 2.54 -32.98 -4.76
C GLY A 29 2.45 -31.88 -5.83
N GLN A 30 1.54 -32.02 -6.79
CA GLN A 30 1.30 -31.02 -7.85
C GLN A 30 0.86 -29.69 -7.26
N THR A 31 -0.06 -29.75 -6.29
CA THR A 31 -0.59 -28.56 -5.62
C THR A 31 0.46 -27.90 -4.73
N ALA A 32 1.23 -28.68 -3.97
CA ALA A 32 2.33 -28.17 -3.16
C ALA A 32 3.40 -27.47 -4.03
N PHE A 33 3.74 -28.05 -5.18
CA PHE A 33 4.70 -27.47 -6.11
C PHE A 33 4.21 -26.14 -6.71
N LEU A 34 2.96 -26.11 -7.20
CA LEU A 34 2.35 -24.89 -7.73
C LEU A 34 2.31 -23.77 -6.67
N TYR A 35 1.94 -24.10 -5.44
CA TYR A 35 1.93 -23.12 -4.35
C TYR A 35 3.31 -22.69 -3.91
N GLY A 36 4.30 -23.59 -3.89
CA GLY A 36 5.68 -23.20 -3.69
C GLY A 36 6.14 -22.18 -4.73
N ALA A 37 5.79 -22.41 -6.01
CA ALA A 37 6.11 -21.49 -7.09
C ALA A 37 5.43 -20.11 -6.93
N LEU A 38 4.14 -20.09 -6.58
CA LEU A 38 3.39 -18.85 -6.37
C LEU A 38 3.86 -18.10 -5.12
N ALA A 39 4.18 -18.80 -4.03
CA ALA A 39 4.70 -18.22 -2.80
C ALA A 39 6.05 -17.52 -3.04
N LEU A 40 6.96 -18.14 -3.79
CA LEU A 40 8.23 -17.52 -4.15
C LEU A 40 8.04 -16.28 -5.03
N ILE A 41 7.03 -16.27 -5.91
CA ILE A 41 6.69 -15.08 -6.71
C ILE A 41 6.14 -13.98 -5.81
N ALA A 42 5.23 -14.30 -4.89
CA ALA A 42 4.70 -13.33 -3.93
C ALA A 42 5.82 -12.73 -3.06
N LEU A 43 6.73 -13.57 -2.56
CA LEU A 43 7.89 -13.13 -1.77
C LEU A 43 8.81 -12.20 -2.59
N GLY A 44 9.18 -12.60 -3.80
CA GLY A 44 10.04 -11.80 -4.67
C GLY A 44 9.38 -10.47 -5.05
N THR A 45 8.12 -10.50 -5.49
CA THR A 45 7.40 -9.29 -5.90
C THR A 45 7.13 -8.34 -4.74
N GLY A 46 6.80 -8.85 -3.56
CA GLY A 46 6.61 -8.04 -2.35
C GLY A 46 7.90 -7.36 -1.89
N GLY A 47 9.04 -8.01 -2.03
CA GLY A 47 10.34 -7.45 -1.65
C GLY A 47 10.90 -6.44 -2.64
N ILE A 48 10.80 -6.69 -3.95
CA ILE A 48 11.46 -5.82 -4.96
C ILE A 48 10.68 -4.54 -5.25
N LYS A 49 9.34 -4.59 -5.27
CA LYS A 49 8.50 -3.47 -5.72
C LYS A 49 8.75 -2.15 -4.96
N PRO A 50 8.79 -2.12 -3.61
CA PRO A 50 9.05 -0.88 -2.89
C PRO A 50 10.51 -0.43 -2.93
N CYS A 51 11.43 -1.34 -3.23
CA CYS A 51 12.87 -1.08 -3.15
C CYS A 51 13.46 -0.58 -4.47
N VAL A 52 12.95 -1.03 -5.62
CA VAL A 52 13.55 -0.71 -6.93
C VAL A 52 13.40 0.78 -7.27
N SER A 53 12.22 1.37 -7.04
CA SER A 53 12.00 2.79 -7.32
C SER A 53 12.80 3.68 -6.37
N SER A 54 12.84 3.34 -5.08
CA SER A 54 13.63 4.10 -4.10
C SER A 54 15.13 3.98 -4.39
N PHE A 55 15.64 2.76 -4.61
CA PHE A 55 17.06 2.52 -4.89
C PHE A 55 17.53 3.24 -6.16
N GLY A 56 16.71 3.27 -7.21
CA GLY A 56 17.03 3.98 -8.44
C GLY A 56 17.05 5.50 -8.26
N ALA A 57 16.16 6.06 -7.45
CA ALA A 57 16.15 7.48 -7.12
C ALA A 57 17.32 7.87 -6.19
N ASP A 58 17.72 6.97 -5.28
CA ASP A 58 18.84 7.17 -4.36
C ASP A 58 20.21 7.28 -5.05
N GLN A 59 20.28 7.01 -6.37
CA GLN A 59 21.51 7.15 -7.17
C GLN A 59 21.84 8.62 -7.49
N PHE A 60 20.91 9.55 -7.26
CA PHE A 60 21.06 10.97 -7.53
C PHE A 60 21.18 11.76 -6.22
N ASP A 61 22.16 12.65 -6.13
CA ASP A 61 22.28 13.56 -4.99
C ASP A 61 21.21 14.66 -5.05
N GLU A 62 20.54 14.91 -3.94
CA GLU A 62 19.50 15.93 -3.80
C GLU A 62 20.09 17.32 -3.55
N ALA A 63 21.32 17.40 -3.03
CA ALA A 63 22.03 18.64 -2.81
C ALA A 63 22.64 19.19 -4.12
N ASP A 64 22.98 18.34 -5.08
CA ASP A 64 23.52 18.76 -6.38
C ASP A 64 22.40 19.18 -7.35
N GLU A 65 22.49 20.44 -7.80
CA GLU A 65 21.50 21.05 -8.70
C GLU A 65 21.37 20.37 -10.07
N LYS A 66 22.43 19.74 -10.57
CA LYS A 66 22.45 19.03 -11.85
C LYS A 66 21.91 17.62 -11.70
N GLU A 67 22.24 16.94 -10.60
CA GLU A 67 21.81 15.56 -10.36
C GLU A 67 20.34 15.49 -9.96
N VAL A 68 19.85 16.44 -9.16
CA VAL A 68 18.44 16.47 -8.78
C VAL A 68 17.51 16.55 -10.00
N VAL A 69 17.92 17.26 -11.07
CA VAL A 69 17.17 17.32 -12.33
C VAL A 69 17.14 15.95 -13.02
N LYS A 70 18.25 15.22 -13.01
CA LYS A 70 18.34 13.86 -13.56
C LYS A 70 17.51 12.86 -12.76
N LYS A 71 17.33 13.07 -11.45
CA LYS A 71 16.41 12.28 -10.61
C LYS A 71 14.97 12.32 -11.12
N TYR A 72 14.46 13.50 -11.49
CA TYR A 72 13.11 13.62 -12.05
C TYR A 72 13.00 12.96 -13.42
N SER A 73 14.04 13.10 -14.25
CA SER A 73 14.17 12.37 -15.51
C SER A 73 14.11 10.86 -15.30
N PHE A 74 14.76 10.33 -14.26
CA PHE A 74 14.72 8.92 -13.93
C PHE A 74 13.29 8.42 -13.67
N PHE A 75 12.47 9.13 -12.90
CA PHE A 75 11.08 8.71 -12.67
C PHE A 75 10.25 8.68 -13.97
N ASN A 76 10.49 9.63 -14.89
CA ASN A 76 9.88 9.62 -16.22
C ASN A 76 10.27 8.36 -17.00
N TRP A 77 11.57 8.06 -17.09
CA TRP A 77 12.07 6.88 -17.81
C TRP A 77 11.68 5.55 -17.14
N PHE A 78 11.59 5.52 -15.82
CA PHE A 78 11.10 4.37 -15.05
C PHE A 78 9.64 4.07 -15.40
N PHE A 79 8.79 5.09 -15.45
CA PHE A 79 7.40 4.94 -15.87
C PHE A 79 7.28 4.49 -17.33
N PHE A 80 8.11 5.05 -18.23
CA PHE A 80 8.19 4.60 -19.62
C PHE A 80 8.54 3.11 -19.72
N ALA A 81 9.52 2.63 -18.94
CA ALA A 81 9.90 1.22 -18.92
C ALA A 81 8.78 0.31 -18.40
N ILE A 82 8.03 0.72 -17.38
CA ILE A 82 6.84 0.00 -16.88
C ILE A 82 5.79 -0.16 -17.98
N ASN A 83 5.46 0.93 -18.68
CA ASN A 83 4.47 0.91 -19.76
C ASN A 83 4.93 0.03 -20.93
N MET A 84 6.21 0.07 -21.27
CA MET A 84 6.80 -0.80 -22.28
C MET A 84 6.71 -2.29 -21.86
N GLY A 85 7.03 -2.60 -20.61
CA GLY A 85 6.92 -3.96 -20.06
C GLY A 85 5.48 -4.47 -20.04
N ALA A 86 4.52 -3.63 -19.64
CA ALA A 86 3.09 -3.94 -19.67
C ALA A 86 2.60 -4.21 -21.10
N LEU A 87 3.04 -3.39 -22.07
CA LEU A 87 2.74 -3.56 -23.49
C LEU A 87 3.20 -4.93 -24.00
N PHE A 88 4.45 -5.32 -23.74
CA PHE A 88 4.96 -6.64 -24.11
C PHE A 88 4.22 -7.77 -23.37
N GLY A 89 3.87 -7.56 -22.09
CA GLY A 89 3.12 -8.53 -21.29
C GLY A 89 1.74 -8.83 -21.86
N ILE A 90 0.95 -7.81 -22.20
CA ILE A 90 -0.44 -7.99 -22.67
C ILE A 90 -0.50 -8.43 -24.14
N THR A 91 0.51 -8.09 -24.95
CA THR A 91 0.55 -8.44 -26.38
C THR A 91 1.30 -9.75 -26.61
N LEU A 92 2.64 -9.68 -26.53
CA LEU A 92 3.54 -10.77 -26.89
C LEU A 92 3.35 -11.99 -25.98
N ILE A 93 3.31 -11.80 -24.66
CA ILE A 93 3.22 -12.93 -23.72
C ILE A 93 1.85 -13.62 -23.78
N VAL A 94 0.75 -12.85 -23.85
CA VAL A 94 -0.59 -13.44 -24.00
C VAL A 94 -0.72 -14.18 -25.34
N TYR A 95 -0.19 -13.62 -26.43
CA TYR A 95 -0.15 -14.31 -27.73
C TYR A 95 0.57 -15.66 -27.63
N LEU A 96 1.73 -15.69 -26.97
CA LEU A 96 2.48 -16.94 -26.74
C LEU A 96 1.71 -17.93 -25.85
N GLN A 97 1.04 -17.46 -24.80
CA GLN A 97 0.21 -18.30 -23.92
C GLN A 97 -0.91 -19.00 -24.69
N GLN A 98 -1.55 -18.29 -25.62
CA GLN A 98 -2.67 -18.82 -26.39
C GLN A 98 -2.23 -19.76 -27.52
N GLN A 99 -1.19 -19.40 -28.27
CA GLN A 99 -0.75 -20.16 -29.44
C GLN A 99 0.20 -21.31 -29.11
N LYS A 100 1.05 -21.14 -28.10
CA LYS A 100 2.11 -22.09 -27.73
C LYS A 100 1.93 -22.69 -26.34
N GLY A 101 0.92 -22.24 -25.58
CA GLY A 101 0.58 -22.77 -24.26
C GLY A 101 1.28 -22.06 -23.10
N TRP A 102 0.83 -22.39 -21.88
CA TRP A 102 1.31 -21.79 -20.62
C TRP A 102 2.81 -21.94 -20.36
N THR A 103 3.45 -22.96 -20.94
CA THR A 103 4.90 -23.18 -20.84
C THR A 103 5.67 -21.99 -21.38
N TRP A 104 5.43 -21.62 -22.64
CA TRP A 104 6.08 -20.46 -23.28
C TRP A 104 5.65 -19.15 -22.63
N GLY A 105 4.40 -19.08 -22.18
CA GLY A 105 3.87 -17.96 -21.43
C GLY A 105 4.61 -17.63 -20.13
N PHE A 106 5.20 -18.64 -19.48
CA PHE A 106 6.01 -18.44 -18.28
C PHE A 106 7.52 -18.49 -18.56
N ALA A 107 7.96 -19.17 -19.61
CA ALA A 107 9.38 -19.28 -19.94
C ALA A 107 10.01 -17.92 -20.31
N VAL A 108 9.29 -17.10 -21.09
CA VAL A 108 9.80 -15.78 -21.52
C VAL A 108 9.96 -14.83 -20.32
N PRO A 109 8.97 -14.65 -19.42
CA PRO A 109 9.18 -13.88 -18.19
C PRO A 109 10.29 -14.44 -17.29
N THR A 110 10.47 -15.76 -17.26
CA THR A 110 11.59 -16.39 -16.53
C THR A 110 12.94 -15.97 -17.09
N ALA A 111 13.11 -16.01 -18.42
CA ALA A 111 14.34 -15.57 -19.08
C ALA A 111 14.59 -14.07 -18.87
N ALA A 112 13.56 -13.23 -19.02
CA ALA A 112 13.68 -11.79 -18.81
C ALA A 112 14.10 -11.45 -17.36
N MET A 113 13.51 -12.12 -16.38
CA MET A 113 13.90 -11.96 -14.97
C MET A 113 15.37 -12.37 -14.75
N PHE A 114 15.80 -13.49 -15.34
CA PHE A 114 17.20 -13.92 -15.25
C PHE A 114 18.17 -12.89 -15.84
N CYS A 115 17.88 -12.37 -17.05
CA CYS A 115 18.69 -11.32 -17.67
C CYS A 115 18.75 -10.04 -16.83
N SER A 116 17.62 -9.62 -16.24
CA SER A 116 17.60 -8.41 -15.41
C SER A 116 18.45 -8.55 -14.13
N ILE A 117 18.53 -9.75 -13.54
CA ILE A 117 19.40 -10.01 -12.39
C ILE A 117 20.88 -9.89 -12.80
N ILE A 118 21.25 -10.41 -13.98
CA ILE A 118 22.62 -10.28 -14.50
C ILE A 118 22.98 -8.81 -14.73
N ILE A 119 22.08 -8.02 -15.32
CA ILE A 119 22.31 -6.59 -15.54
C ILE A 119 22.45 -5.85 -14.21
N LEU A 120 21.57 -6.14 -13.25
CA LEU A 120 21.64 -5.53 -11.92
C LEU A 120 22.98 -5.86 -11.24
N ALA A 121 23.44 -7.11 -11.32
CA ALA A 121 24.72 -7.55 -10.77
C ALA A 121 25.92 -6.90 -11.47
N ALA A 122 25.88 -6.74 -12.79
CA ALA A 122 26.93 -6.06 -13.55
C ALA A 122 27.06 -4.57 -13.19
N GLY A 123 25.98 -3.95 -12.70
CA GLY A 123 25.96 -2.55 -12.26
C GLY A 123 26.50 -2.29 -10.85
N ILE A 124 26.77 -3.33 -10.04
CA ILE A 124 27.25 -3.21 -8.65
C ILE A 124 28.38 -2.19 -8.45
N PRO A 125 29.47 -2.18 -9.25
CA PRO A 125 30.58 -1.24 -9.03
C PRO A 125 30.21 0.24 -9.28
N TYR A 126 29.05 0.53 -9.87
CA TYR A 126 28.62 1.87 -10.24
C TYR A 126 27.53 2.44 -9.31
N TYR A 127 26.97 1.64 -8.41
CA TYR A 127 25.87 2.10 -7.55
C TYR A 127 26.37 2.93 -6.36
N ARG A 128 25.63 4.00 -6.06
CA ARG A 128 25.72 4.74 -4.81
C ARG A 128 24.84 4.05 -3.78
N TYR A 129 25.43 3.71 -2.64
CA TYR A 129 24.73 3.05 -1.56
C TYR A 129 24.45 4.04 -0.44
N GLN A 130 23.17 4.25 -0.15
CA GLN A 130 22.76 5.00 1.03
C GLN A 130 23.27 4.29 2.28
N LYS A 131 23.76 5.06 3.26
CA LYS A 131 24.20 4.49 4.53
C LYS A 131 22.98 3.84 5.18
N PRO A 132 23.03 2.53 5.51
CA PRO A 132 21.91 1.89 6.16
C PRO A 132 21.70 2.56 7.52
N MET A 133 20.45 2.94 7.84
CA MET A 133 20.06 3.36 9.20
C MET A 133 20.22 2.23 10.24
N GLY A 134 20.80 1.10 9.86
CA GLY A 134 20.85 -0.13 10.63
C GLY A 134 19.51 -0.87 10.65
N SER A 135 19.56 -2.14 11.04
CA SER A 135 18.34 -2.91 11.28
C SER A 135 17.80 -2.58 12.67
N ALA A 136 16.58 -2.07 12.74
CA ALA A 136 15.88 -1.91 14.00
C ALA A 136 15.74 -3.26 14.74
N PHE A 137 15.61 -4.39 14.04
CA PHE A 137 15.63 -5.71 14.68
C PHE A 137 16.97 -6.03 15.37
N THR A 138 18.10 -5.67 14.77
CA THR A 138 19.41 -5.86 15.41
C THR A 138 19.54 -5.00 16.66
N ARG A 139 19.06 -3.74 16.61
CA ARG A 139 19.02 -2.87 17.80
C ARG A 139 18.14 -3.46 18.89
N PHE A 140 16.97 -4.01 18.54
CA PHE A 140 16.09 -4.67 19.50
C PHE A 140 16.77 -5.89 20.14
N LEU A 141 17.43 -6.74 19.35
CA LEU A 141 18.19 -7.88 19.87
C LEU A 141 19.35 -7.45 20.78
N GLN A 142 20.07 -6.40 20.42
CA GLN A 142 21.14 -5.82 21.26
C GLN A 142 20.60 -5.40 22.63
N VAL A 143 19.49 -4.66 22.65
CA VAL A 143 18.84 -4.23 23.90
C VAL A 143 18.38 -5.44 24.73
N ILE A 144 17.81 -6.48 24.09
CA ILE A 144 17.41 -7.71 24.79
C ILE A 144 18.62 -8.41 25.41
N VAL A 145 19.69 -8.62 24.62
CA VAL A 145 20.88 -9.34 25.08
C VAL A 145 21.59 -8.57 26.20
N ALA A 146 21.82 -7.27 26.02
CA ALA A 146 22.47 -6.42 27.00
C ALA A 146 21.65 -6.33 28.30
N SER A 147 20.32 -6.16 28.22
CA SER A 147 19.46 -6.12 29.41
C SER A 147 19.42 -7.45 30.17
N VAL A 148 19.33 -8.59 29.47
CA VAL A 148 19.35 -9.93 30.10
C VAL A 148 20.70 -10.19 30.78
N ARG A 149 21.81 -9.87 30.11
CA ARG A 149 23.16 -10.04 30.66
C ARG A 149 23.40 -9.16 31.89
N ASN A 150 23.02 -7.89 31.82
CA ASN A 150 23.21 -6.97 32.94
C ASN A 150 22.27 -7.35 34.09
N HIS A 151 21.08 -7.88 33.80
CA HIS A 151 20.24 -8.47 34.83
C HIS A 151 20.87 -9.69 35.51
N SER A 152 21.46 -10.62 34.75
CA SER A 152 22.10 -11.81 35.32
C SER A 152 23.34 -11.47 36.15
N ARG A 153 23.97 -10.31 35.90
CA ARG A 153 25.08 -9.76 36.70
C ARG A 153 24.63 -9.01 37.95
N GLY A 154 23.33 -8.91 38.20
CA GLY A 154 22.81 -8.19 39.37
C GLY A 154 22.79 -6.67 39.22
N VAL A 155 22.92 -6.12 38.00
CA VAL A 155 22.85 -4.67 37.79
C VAL A 155 21.46 -4.15 38.16
N GLU A 156 21.42 -3.15 39.04
CA GLU A 156 20.20 -2.48 39.48
C GLU A 156 19.97 -1.18 38.73
N VAL A 157 18.70 -0.79 38.58
CA VAL A 157 18.30 0.50 38.01
C VAL A 157 17.68 1.30 39.15
N GLY A 158 18.38 2.32 39.64
CA GLY A 158 18.01 3.17 40.78
C GLY A 158 17.77 4.63 40.37
N ARG A 159 17.39 5.49 41.34
CA ARG A 159 17.41 6.95 41.14
C ARG A 159 18.86 7.42 41.30
N GLY A 160 19.40 8.12 40.29
CA GLY A 160 20.78 8.64 40.30
C GLY A 160 21.83 7.76 39.60
N ILE A 161 21.42 6.78 38.78
CA ILE A 161 22.34 6.00 37.92
C ILE A 161 22.42 6.67 36.56
N ASP A 162 23.64 6.94 36.09
CA ASP A 162 23.89 7.48 34.75
C ASP A 162 23.58 6.45 33.67
N LEU A 163 22.59 6.78 32.85
CA LEU A 163 22.25 6.02 31.65
C LEU A 163 23.10 6.52 30.48
N TYR A 164 23.65 5.59 29.72
CA TYR A 164 24.50 5.89 28.58
C TYR A 164 23.70 6.51 27.42
N GLU A 165 24.06 7.73 27.06
CA GLU A 165 23.60 8.42 25.86
C GLU A 165 24.77 9.23 25.29
N LEU A 166 24.80 9.42 23.97
CA LEU A 166 25.89 10.20 23.34
C LEU A 166 25.84 11.66 23.84
N LYS A 167 26.99 12.33 23.98
CA LYS A 167 27.01 13.77 24.35
C LYS A 167 26.71 14.72 23.18
N THR A 168 26.79 14.23 21.94
CA THR A 168 26.54 14.99 20.70
C THR A 168 25.07 15.37 20.53
N LYS A 169 24.74 16.37 19.70
CA LYS A 169 23.32 16.70 19.38
C LYS A 169 22.63 15.59 18.56
N GLU A 170 23.40 14.82 17.79
CA GLU A 170 22.92 13.69 16.99
C GLU A 170 22.73 12.42 17.81
N SER A 171 21.74 11.59 17.44
CA SER A 171 21.58 10.27 18.06
C SER A 171 22.55 9.24 17.47
N ASP A 172 22.75 8.12 18.18
CA ASP A 172 23.56 6.99 17.68
C ASP A 172 22.94 6.29 16.46
N ILE A 173 21.68 6.63 16.15
CA ILE A 173 20.94 6.11 15.00
C ILE A 173 20.93 7.21 13.94
N PHE A 174 21.62 6.95 12.83
CA PHE A 174 21.71 7.89 11.72
C PHE A 174 20.32 8.35 11.25
N GLY A 175 20.08 9.66 11.25
CA GLY A 175 18.80 10.26 10.84
C GLY A 175 17.65 10.20 11.85
N ALA A 176 17.88 9.66 13.06
CA ALA A 176 16.87 9.65 14.13
C ALA A 176 17.17 10.72 15.21
N ARG A 177 16.11 11.27 15.81
CA ARG A 177 16.24 12.15 16.98
C ARG A 177 16.45 11.33 18.25
N LYS A 178 17.13 11.95 19.23
CA LYS A 178 17.27 11.39 20.57
C LYS A 178 15.92 11.27 21.27
N LEU A 179 15.77 10.21 22.05
CA LEU A 179 14.54 9.94 22.80
C LEU A 179 14.81 10.13 24.30
N ALA A 180 13.88 10.78 25.00
CA ALA A 180 13.95 10.93 26.45
C ALA A 180 13.64 9.60 27.15
N HIS A 181 14.31 9.35 28.27
CA HIS A 181 14.13 8.16 29.09
C HIS A 181 12.71 8.07 29.68
N THR A 182 12.14 6.86 29.69
CA THR A 182 10.85 6.58 30.32
C THR A 182 10.95 5.51 31.41
N ALA A 183 10.21 5.69 32.51
CA ALA A 183 10.22 4.76 33.65
C ALA A 183 9.54 3.41 33.38
N GLN A 184 8.94 3.19 32.21
CA GLN A 184 8.31 1.92 31.85
C GLN A 184 9.35 0.91 31.38
N TYR A 185 9.09 -0.39 31.65
CA TYR A 185 9.96 -1.48 31.25
C TYR A 185 11.41 -1.31 31.76
N ARG A 186 11.59 -0.92 33.05
CA ARG A 186 12.90 -0.66 33.68
C ARG A 186 13.92 -1.80 33.56
N PHE A 187 13.44 -3.02 33.32
CA PHE A 187 14.32 -4.14 32.98
C PHE A 187 15.19 -3.84 31.76
N LEU A 188 14.62 -3.20 30.73
CA LEU A 188 15.34 -2.86 29.49
C LEU A 188 16.35 -1.72 29.71
N ASP A 189 16.14 -0.85 30.71
CA ASP A 189 17.08 0.21 31.06
C ASP A 189 18.44 -0.32 31.48
N LYS A 190 18.49 -1.57 31.98
CA LYS A 190 19.75 -2.24 32.31
C LYS A 190 20.70 -2.33 31.13
N ALA A 191 20.21 -2.31 29.90
CA ALA A 191 21.04 -2.29 28.70
C ALA A 191 21.83 -0.97 28.54
N ALA A 192 21.36 0.13 29.15
CA ALA A 192 21.99 1.44 29.09
C ALA A 192 22.73 1.83 30.38
N VAL A 193 22.84 0.95 31.38
CA VAL A 193 23.56 1.25 32.63
C VAL A 193 25.07 1.11 32.41
N ILE A 194 25.82 2.17 32.72
CA ILE A 194 27.28 2.14 32.71
C ILE A 194 27.76 1.34 33.93
N SER A 195 28.19 0.10 33.72
CA SER A 195 28.70 -0.78 34.80
C SER A 195 30.21 -0.63 35.00
N ASP A 196 30.94 -0.25 33.95
CA ASP A 196 32.38 -0.01 33.93
C ASP A 196 32.66 1.17 32.98
N PRO A 197 33.38 2.23 33.40
CA PRO A 197 33.76 3.35 32.53
C PRO A 197 34.50 2.92 31.26
N GLU A 198 35.28 1.82 31.31
CA GLU A 198 35.96 1.29 30.12
C GLU A 198 35.00 0.67 29.09
N GLU A 199 33.82 0.21 29.51
CA GLU A 199 32.81 -0.33 28.58
C GLU A 199 32.18 0.79 27.72
N ALA A 200 32.12 2.02 28.23
CA ALA A 200 31.67 3.18 27.47
C ALA A 200 32.62 3.52 26.31
N ASP A 201 33.93 3.30 26.49
CA ASP A 201 34.94 3.52 25.46
C ASP A 201 35.01 2.37 24.43
N LYS A 202 34.67 1.13 24.81
CA LYS A 202 34.80 -0.06 23.95
C LYS A 202 33.75 -0.19 22.83
N LYS A 203 32.83 0.76 22.63
CA LYS A 203 31.79 0.81 21.54
C LYS A 203 31.03 -0.51 21.27
N ASN A 204 30.98 -1.47 22.20
CA ASN A 204 30.33 -2.76 21.98
C ASN A 204 28.84 -2.70 22.33
N ARG A 205 28.01 -2.54 21.29
CA ARG A 205 26.55 -2.40 21.40
C ARG A 205 25.81 -3.62 21.95
N TRP A 206 26.47 -4.78 22.05
CA TRP A 206 25.91 -5.98 22.68
C TRP A 206 26.11 -6.02 24.20
N ASN A 207 26.94 -5.12 24.73
CA ASN A 207 27.20 -4.99 26.17
C ASN A 207 26.53 -3.72 26.72
N LEU A 208 26.58 -2.61 25.98
CA LEU A 208 26.05 -1.31 26.36
C LEU A 208 25.30 -0.66 25.20
N CYS A 209 24.03 -0.32 25.40
CA CYS A 209 23.16 0.35 24.42
C CYS A 209 22.90 1.80 24.84
N THR A 210 22.56 2.67 23.88
CA THR A 210 22.12 4.04 24.21
C THR A 210 20.68 4.08 24.72
N VAL A 211 20.33 5.10 25.51
CA VAL A 211 18.95 5.36 25.95
C VAL A 211 18.01 5.43 24.74
N THR A 212 18.41 6.11 23.67
CA THR A 212 17.65 6.18 22.42
C THR A 212 17.33 4.79 21.85
N GLN A 213 18.29 3.85 21.80
CA GLN A 213 18.03 2.47 21.33
C GLN A 213 17.05 1.73 22.24
N VAL A 214 17.20 1.88 23.55
CA VAL A 214 16.32 1.26 24.55
C VAL A 214 14.89 1.80 24.42
N GLU A 215 14.73 3.11 24.25
CA GLU A 215 13.41 3.75 24.10
C GLU A 215 12.75 3.43 22.76
N GLU A 216 13.50 3.27 21.66
CA GLU A 216 12.94 2.74 20.40
C GLU A 216 12.29 1.37 20.62
N PHE A 217 12.99 0.48 21.33
CA PHE A 217 12.50 -0.87 21.58
C PHE A 217 11.33 -0.89 22.56
N LYS A 218 11.37 -0.09 23.62
CA LYS A 218 10.24 0.10 24.54
C LYS A 218 9.00 0.61 23.80
N SER A 219 9.15 1.59 22.91
CA SER A 219 8.05 2.12 22.11
C SER A 219 7.42 1.02 21.24
N PHE A 220 8.27 0.22 20.58
CA PHE A 220 7.81 -0.92 19.77
C PHE A 220 7.05 -1.96 20.62
N ILE A 221 7.61 -2.38 21.77
CA ILE A 221 6.94 -3.34 22.67
C ILE A 221 5.59 -2.81 23.14
N ARG A 222 5.51 -1.52 23.45
CA ARG A 222 4.29 -0.88 23.95
C ARG A 222 3.15 -0.98 22.93
N VAL A 223 3.46 -0.89 21.64
CA VAL A 223 2.49 -0.94 20.53
C VAL A 223 1.97 -2.37 20.26
N LEU A 224 2.77 -3.41 20.53
CA LEU A 224 2.45 -4.80 20.20
C LEU A 224 1.13 -5.33 20.79
N PRO A 225 0.77 -5.10 22.07
CA PRO A 225 -0.51 -5.55 22.62
C PRO A 225 -1.71 -4.95 21.88
N VAL A 226 -1.65 -3.67 21.53
CA VAL A 226 -2.73 -2.99 20.79
C VAL A 226 -2.85 -3.58 19.39
N TRP A 227 -1.72 -3.75 18.69
CA TRP A 227 -1.68 -4.43 17.39
C TRP A 227 -2.21 -5.88 17.44
N ALA A 228 -1.83 -6.66 18.46
CA ALA A 228 -2.28 -8.04 18.58
C ALA A 228 -3.81 -8.13 18.77
N SER A 229 -4.37 -7.18 19.52
CA SER A 229 -5.81 -7.08 19.75
C SER A 229 -6.62 -6.58 18.55
N THR A 230 -6.01 -6.20 17.42
CA THR A 230 -6.76 -5.93 16.18
C THR A 230 -6.85 -7.14 15.25
N ILE A 231 -5.99 -8.16 15.44
CA ILE A 231 -5.94 -9.37 14.58
C ILE A 231 -7.30 -10.07 14.44
N ALA A 232 -8.12 -10.10 15.51
CA ALA A 232 -9.45 -10.69 15.45
C ALA A 232 -10.38 -10.00 14.44
N LEU A 233 -10.23 -8.69 14.28
CA LEU A 233 -10.94 -7.95 13.24
C LEU A 233 -10.44 -8.37 11.86
N SER A 234 -9.12 -8.49 11.66
CA SER A 234 -8.57 -8.95 10.39
C SER A 234 -9.02 -10.36 9.99
N ILE A 235 -9.18 -11.30 10.94
CA ILE A 235 -9.81 -12.61 10.68
C ILE A 235 -11.25 -12.43 10.16
N SER A 236 -11.98 -11.52 10.79
CA SER A 236 -13.38 -11.21 10.44
C SER A 236 -13.48 -10.52 9.07
N PHE A 237 -12.51 -9.68 8.76
CA PHE A 237 -12.39 -8.97 7.50
C PHE A 237 -12.13 -9.94 6.33
N SER A 238 -11.33 -11.00 6.53
CA SER A 238 -11.13 -12.06 5.52
C SER A 238 -12.44 -12.72 5.07
N GLN A 239 -13.53 -12.62 5.84
CA GLN A 239 -14.83 -13.17 5.47
C GLN A 239 -15.52 -12.38 4.35
N LEU A 240 -15.22 -11.08 4.23
CA LEU A 240 -15.76 -10.21 3.19
C LEU A 240 -15.42 -10.69 1.78
N SER A 241 -14.21 -11.23 1.58
CA SER A 241 -13.73 -11.74 0.29
C SER A 241 -13.96 -13.23 0.09
N THR A 242 -14.46 -13.95 1.10
CA THR A 242 -14.62 -15.41 1.09
C THR A 242 -16.06 -15.84 1.37
N PHE A 243 -16.42 -16.14 2.61
CA PHE A 243 -17.73 -16.72 2.93
C PHE A 243 -18.88 -15.75 2.71
N PHE A 244 -18.72 -14.44 2.92
CA PHE A 244 -19.81 -13.49 2.65
C PHE A 244 -20.16 -13.46 1.15
N ILE A 245 -19.14 -13.51 0.28
CA ILE A 245 -19.35 -13.67 -1.17
C ILE A 245 -19.97 -15.04 -1.47
N SER A 246 -19.51 -16.08 -0.79
CA SER A 246 -20.02 -17.43 -1.03
C SER A 246 -21.50 -17.55 -0.62
N GLN A 247 -21.92 -16.93 0.49
CA GLN A 247 -23.34 -16.78 0.85
C GLN A 247 -24.12 -16.03 -0.23
N ALA A 248 -23.58 -14.92 -0.74
CA ALA A 248 -24.23 -14.20 -1.82
C ALA A 248 -24.44 -15.06 -3.07
N THR A 249 -23.51 -15.96 -3.42
CA THR A 249 -23.65 -16.81 -4.63
C THR A 249 -24.89 -17.71 -4.62
N ILE A 250 -25.36 -18.12 -3.44
CA ILE A 250 -26.45 -19.10 -3.25
C ILE A 250 -27.79 -18.47 -2.85
N MET A 251 -27.82 -17.15 -2.62
CA MET A 251 -29.03 -16.38 -2.29
C MET A 251 -29.70 -15.82 -3.55
N ASP A 252 -30.95 -15.35 -3.40
CA ASP A 252 -31.63 -14.65 -4.48
C ASP A 252 -31.02 -13.26 -4.67
N ARG A 253 -30.27 -13.13 -5.75
CA ARG A 253 -29.61 -11.89 -6.16
C ARG A 253 -30.48 -11.07 -7.10
N LYS A 254 -31.74 -11.44 -7.32
CA LYS A 254 -32.67 -10.69 -8.15
C LYS A 254 -32.98 -9.32 -7.53
N LEU A 255 -32.83 -8.28 -8.33
CA LEU A 255 -33.28 -6.94 -8.05
C LEU A 255 -34.34 -6.58 -9.09
N GLY A 256 -35.61 -6.73 -8.70
CA GLY A 256 -36.74 -6.67 -9.64
C GLY A 256 -36.86 -7.93 -10.50
N GLN A 257 -37.60 -7.85 -11.61
CA GLN A 257 -37.92 -9.01 -12.45
C GLN A 257 -36.75 -9.50 -13.32
N ASN A 258 -35.76 -8.63 -13.52
CA ASN A 258 -34.97 -8.56 -14.75
C ASN A 258 -33.45 -8.35 -14.48
N PHE A 259 -33.00 -8.45 -13.24
CA PHE A 259 -31.60 -8.18 -12.92
C PHE A 259 -31.11 -9.06 -11.80
N VAL A 260 -30.00 -9.75 -12.02
CA VAL A 260 -29.32 -10.54 -11.00
C VAL A 260 -27.99 -9.88 -10.66
N ILE A 261 -27.89 -9.33 -9.44
CA ILE A 261 -26.68 -8.73 -8.87
C ILE A 261 -25.54 -9.77 -8.93
N PRO A 262 -24.37 -9.52 -9.53
CA PRO A 262 -23.21 -10.43 -9.46
C PRO A 262 -22.82 -10.76 -8.00
N ALA A 263 -22.27 -11.93 -7.67
CA ALA A 263 -21.96 -12.24 -6.25
C ALA A 263 -20.72 -11.50 -5.71
N GLY A 264 -19.65 -11.38 -6.50
CA GLY A 264 -18.50 -10.48 -6.20
C GLY A 264 -18.91 -9.00 -6.12
N SER A 265 -20.12 -8.73 -6.63
CA SER A 265 -21.11 -7.74 -6.20
C SER A 265 -21.14 -7.18 -4.79
N VAL A 266 -21.35 -8.09 -3.85
CA VAL A 266 -22.02 -7.76 -2.60
C VAL A 266 -21.17 -6.95 -1.62
N PRO A 267 -19.82 -7.04 -1.61
CA PRO A 267 -18.98 -6.17 -0.78
C PRO A 267 -19.16 -4.66 -0.98
N VAL A 268 -19.86 -4.23 -2.04
CA VAL A 268 -20.26 -2.82 -2.21
C VAL A 268 -21.03 -2.26 -1.00
N PHE A 269 -21.78 -3.11 -0.29
CA PHE A 269 -22.50 -2.70 0.93
C PHE A 269 -21.56 -2.19 2.03
N ALA A 270 -20.34 -2.74 2.13
CA ALA A 270 -19.31 -2.25 3.06
C ALA A 270 -18.63 -0.98 2.52
N ALA A 271 -18.26 -0.96 1.23
CA ALA A 271 -17.58 0.20 0.62
C ALA A 271 -18.41 1.48 0.65
N VAL A 272 -19.73 1.36 0.39
CA VAL A 272 -20.67 2.49 0.46
C VAL A 272 -20.72 3.08 1.87
N ASN A 273 -20.65 2.24 2.90
CA ASN A 273 -20.63 2.71 4.27
C ASN A 273 -19.46 3.66 4.52
N ALA A 274 -18.24 3.33 4.07
CA ALA A 274 -17.08 4.21 4.27
C ALA A 274 -17.25 5.60 3.63
N LEU A 275 -17.82 5.66 2.42
CA LEU A 275 -18.07 6.91 1.69
C LEU A 275 -19.05 7.84 2.41
N PHE A 276 -20.02 7.30 3.16
CA PHE A 276 -20.96 8.09 3.95
C PHE A 276 -20.45 8.36 5.36
N LEU A 277 -19.89 7.35 6.02
CA LEU A 277 -19.50 7.39 7.41
C LEU A 277 -18.34 8.34 7.65
N VAL A 278 -17.34 8.40 6.75
CA VAL A 278 -16.15 9.27 6.93
C VAL A 278 -16.53 10.76 6.90
N PRO A 279 -17.24 11.28 5.88
CA PRO A 279 -17.66 12.68 5.88
C PRO A 279 -18.59 13.03 7.05
N ILE A 280 -19.49 12.11 7.43
CA ILE A 280 -20.36 12.31 8.61
C ILE A 280 -19.50 12.40 9.87
N TYR A 281 -18.53 11.50 10.01
CA TYR A 281 -17.63 11.49 11.15
C TYR A 281 -16.85 12.79 11.25
N GLU A 282 -16.18 13.22 10.18
CA GLU A 282 -15.34 14.42 10.21
C GLU A 282 -16.12 15.73 10.31
N LYS A 283 -17.24 15.87 9.60
CA LYS A 283 -17.99 17.15 9.57
C LYS A 283 -18.97 17.32 10.71
N TRP A 284 -19.53 16.23 11.24
CA TRP A 284 -20.60 16.29 12.24
C TRP A 284 -20.14 15.71 13.57
N ILE A 285 -19.62 14.48 13.57
CA ILE A 285 -19.28 13.78 14.81
C ILE A 285 -18.07 14.43 15.49
N VAL A 286 -16.99 14.71 14.77
CA VAL A 286 -15.75 15.29 15.32
C VAL A 286 -15.99 16.67 15.94
N PRO A 287 -16.70 17.64 15.30
CA PRO A 287 -16.98 18.92 15.95
C PRO A 287 -17.85 18.80 17.21
N ILE A 288 -18.83 17.88 17.21
CA ILE A 288 -19.66 17.62 18.39
C ILE A 288 -18.83 17.00 19.52
N LEU A 289 -18.03 15.98 19.19
CA LEU A 289 -17.17 15.32 20.17
C LEU A 289 -16.12 16.28 20.71
N ARG A 290 -15.48 17.09 19.85
CA ARG A 290 -14.50 18.10 20.25
C ARG A 290 -15.09 19.11 21.24
N ARG A 291 -16.35 19.52 21.07
CA ARG A 291 -17.05 20.38 22.04
C ARG A 291 -17.26 19.71 23.40
N LYS A 292 -17.41 18.38 23.44
CA LYS A 292 -17.66 17.61 24.67
C LYS A 292 -16.38 17.13 25.35
N THR A 293 -15.38 16.70 24.59
CA THR A 293 -14.16 16.06 25.09
C THR A 293 -13.00 17.05 25.22
N GLY A 294 -13.07 18.21 24.56
CA GLY A 294 -11.98 19.17 24.50
C GLY A 294 -10.82 18.75 23.57
N GLN A 295 -10.81 17.51 23.09
CA GLN A 295 -9.72 16.98 22.27
C GLN A 295 -9.84 17.45 20.81
N ARG A 296 -8.72 17.89 20.19
CA ARG A 296 -8.71 18.36 18.79
C ARG A 296 -9.32 17.37 17.80
N ARG A 297 -9.10 16.07 18.02
CA ARG A 297 -9.58 14.96 17.17
C ARG A 297 -10.96 14.41 17.59
N GLY A 298 -11.60 14.98 18.62
CA GLY A 298 -12.88 14.52 19.14
C GLY A 298 -12.77 13.31 20.09
N ILE A 299 -12.18 12.20 19.65
CA ILE A 299 -11.89 11.02 20.48
C ILE A 299 -10.45 10.56 20.25
N SER A 300 -9.88 9.79 21.19
CA SER A 300 -8.54 9.24 21.03
C SER A 300 -8.49 8.13 19.97
N SER A 301 -7.32 7.90 19.38
CA SER A 301 -7.11 6.84 18.38
C SER A 301 -7.47 5.46 18.93
N LEU A 302 -7.15 5.20 20.21
CA LEU A 302 -7.56 3.98 20.91
C LEU A 302 -9.09 3.89 21.08
N GLN A 303 -9.76 4.96 21.52
CA GLN A 303 -11.24 4.94 21.61
C GLN A 303 -11.88 4.64 20.25
N ARG A 304 -11.35 5.24 19.19
CA ARG A 304 -11.80 5.02 17.82
C ARG A 304 -11.65 3.55 17.39
N MET A 305 -10.50 2.94 17.68
CA MET A 305 -10.27 1.51 17.45
C MET A 305 -11.25 0.63 18.24
N GLY A 306 -11.48 0.95 19.51
CA GLY A 306 -12.43 0.24 20.36
C GLY A 306 -13.86 0.25 19.80
N VAL A 307 -14.32 1.39 19.27
CA VAL A 307 -15.64 1.47 18.60
C VAL A 307 -15.71 0.51 17.43
N GLY A 308 -14.67 0.46 16.59
CA GLY A 308 -14.67 -0.44 15.44
C GLY A 308 -14.67 -1.93 15.83
N LEU A 309 -13.86 -2.32 16.81
CA LEU A 309 -13.84 -3.69 17.36
C LEU A 309 -15.18 -4.08 18.01
N PHE A 310 -15.86 -3.14 18.66
CA PHE A 310 -17.19 -3.41 19.21
C PHE A 310 -18.22 -3.63 18.10
N VAL A 311 -18.19 -2.80 17.05
CA VAL A 311 -19.11 -2.92 15.90
C VAL A 311 -18.92 -4.23 15.14
N SER A 312 -17.70 -4.78 15.08
CA SER A 312 -17.44 -6.06 14.40
C SER A 312 -18.17 -7.25 15.05
N ILE A 313 -18.40 -7.21 16.37
CA ILE A 313 -19.18 -8.22 17.10
C ILE A 313 -20.62 -8.27 16.55
N PHE A 314 -21.25 -7.10 16.37
CA PHE A 314 -22.59 -7.01 15.81
C PHE A 314 -22.61 -7.39 14.32
N ALA A 315 -21.55 -7.08 13.57
CA ALA A 315 -21.43 -7.49 12.18
C ALA A 315 -21.48 -9.02 12.03
N LEU A 316 -20.71 -9.75 12.84
CA LEU A 316 -20.66 -11.22 12.81
C LEU A 316 -21.89 -11.86 13.46
N THR A 317 -22.44 -11.25 14.51
CA THR A 317 -23.73 -11.66 15.08
C THR A 317 -24.83 -11.58 14.02
N SER A 318 -24.88 -10.47 13.28
CA SER A 318 -25.81 -10.33 12.16
C SER A 318 -25.57 -11.40 11.09
N ALA A 319 -24.30 -11.70 10.75
CA ALA A 319 -23.99 -12.73 9.76
C ALA A 319 -24.48 -14.12 10.20
N ALA A 320 -24.31 -14.45 11.48
CA ALA A 320 -24.77 -15.71 12.06
C ALA A 320 -26.30 -15.83 12.03
N LEU A 321 -27.01 -14.76 12.42
CA LEU A 321 -28.47 -14.72 12.42
C LEU A 321 -29.05 -14.80 11.00
N VAL A 322 -28.45 -14.08 10.05
CA VAL A 322 -28.88 -14.10 8.65
C VAL A 322 -28.66 -15.47 8.03
N GLU A 323 -27.52 -16.11 8.31
CA GLU A 323 -27.24 -17.45 7.78
C GLU A 323 -28.18 -18.51 8.39
N LYS A 324 -28.46 -18.44 9.68
CA LYS A 324 -29.45 -19.31 10.33
C LYS A 324 -30.82 -19.15 9.66
N LYS A 325 -31.27 -17.90 9.50
CA LYS A 325 -32.55 -17.59 8.84
C LYS A 325 -32.60 -18.10 7.40
N ARG A 326 -31.49 -17.99 6.65
CA ARG A 326 -31.39 -18.49 5.27
C ARG A 326 -31.51 -20.01 5.19
N ARG A 327 -30.90 -20.72 6.13
CA ARG A 327 -30.90 -22.18 6.16
C ARG A 327 -32.24 -22.77 6.61
N ASP A 328 -32.90 -22.12 7.56
CA ASP A 328 -34.23 -22.52 8.05
C ASP A 328 -35.35 -22.14 7.05
N HIS A 329 -35.03 -21.37 6.01
CA HIS A 329 -35.96 -21.02 4.96
C HIS A 329 -36.30 -22.23 4.07
N SER A 330 -37.58 -22.44 3.77
CA SER A 330 -38.07 -23.59 2.98
C SER A 330 -37.45 -23.69 1.57
N LYS A 331 -37.04 -22.54 0.99
CA LYS A 331 -36.26 -22.45 -0.24
C LYS A 331 -35.06 -21.52 0.00
N PRO A 332 -33.91 -22.01 0.50
CA PRO A 332 -32.77 -21.16 0.87
C PRO A 332 -32.25 -20.26 -0.26
N SER A 333 -32.47 -20.66 -1.52
CA SER A 333 -32.12 -19.91 -2.72
C SER A 333 -33.09 -18.80 -3.10
N SER A 334 -34.26 -18.68 -2.46
CA SER A 334 -35.22 -17.59 -2.66
C SER A 334 -35.07 -16.44 -1.66
N MET A 335 -34.20 -16.58 -0.64
CA MET A 335 -33.96 -15.50 0.31
C MET A 335 -33.14 -14.39 -0.36
N SER A 336 -33.62 -13.16 -0.28
CA SER A 336 -32.98 -12.01 -0.93
C SER A 336 -31.59 -11.71 -0.36
N VAL A 337 -30.64 -11.40 -1.25
CA VAL A 337 -29.26 -11.01 -0.92
C VAL A 337 -29.17 -9.75 -0.04
N PHE A 338 -30.21 -8.91 0.00
CA PHE A 338 -30.25 -7.71 0.86
C PHE A 338 -30.24 -8.02 2.36
N TRP A 339 -30.59 -9.24 2.75
CA TRP A 339 -30.40 -9.67 4.14
C TRP A 339 -28.93 -9.68 4.57
N LEU A 340 -27.98 -9.71 3.63
CA LEU A 340 -26.56 -9.55 3.93
C LEU A 340 -26.16 -8.08 4.18
N PHE A 341 -27.04 -7.10 3.93
CA PHE A 341 -26.70 -5.68 4.11
C PHE A 341 -26.19 -5.35 5.52
N PRO A 342 -26.84 -5.76 6.63
CA PRO A 342 -26.41 -5.36 7.96
C PRO A 342 -25.01 -5.88 8.33
N GLN A 343 -24.70 -7.14 8.02
CA GLN A 343 -23.36 -7.71 8.26
C GLN A 343 -22.26 -7.00 7.46
N PHE A 344 -22.51 -6.62 6.20
CA PHE A 344 -21.52 -5.88 5.40
C PHE A 344 -21.38 -4.42 5.85
N PHE A 345 -22.49 -3.74 6.15
CA PHE A 345 -22.51 -2.35 6.58
C PHE A 345 -21.78 -2.17 7.93
N LEU A 346 -22.09 -3.04 8.89
CA LEU A 346 -21.43 -3.04 10.19
C LEU A 346 -19.95 -3.42 10.07
N MET A 347 -19.60 -4.40 9.23
CA MET A 347 -18.19 -4.75 9.00
C MET A 347 -17.40 -3.59 8.37
N GLY A 348 -17.97 -2.90 7.39
CA GLY A 348 -17.35 -1.70 6.80
C GLY A 348 -17.26 -0.54 7.79
N SER A 349 -18.16 -0.45 8.77
CA SER A 349 -18.07 0.55 9.85
C SER A 349 -16.93 0.21 10.79
N ALA A 350 -16.82 -1.07 11.18
CA ALA A 350 -15.74 -1.58 12.00
C ALA A 350 -14.35 -1.32 11.38
N GLU A 351 -14.24 -1.51 10.07
CA GLU A 351 -13.05 -1.22 9.27
C GLU A 351 -12.63 0.25 9.36
N VAL A 352 -13.55 1.17 9.05
CA VAL A 352 -13.27 2.62 9.03
C VAL A 352 -12.83 3.12 10.40
N PHE A 353 -13.50 2.69 11.47
CA PHE A 353 -13.13 3.11 12.82
C PHE A 353 -11.79 2.51 13.27
N THR A 354 -11.59 1.20 13.03
CA THR A 354 -10.39 0.52 13.52
C THR A 354 -9.16 0.87 12.73
N TYR A 355 -9.18 0.77 11.40
CA TYR A 355 -7.97 0.96 10.61
C TYR A 355 -7.52 2.41 10.55
N VAL A 356 -8.45 3.38 10.51
CA VAL A 356 -8.05 4.79 10.60
C VAL A 356 -7.47 5.10 11.97
N GLY A 357 -8.11 4.64 13.06
CA GLY A 357 -7.57 4.81 14.41
C GLY A 357 -6.22 4.11 14.61
N GLN A 358 -6.02 2.96 13.97
CA GLN A 358 -4.78 2.19 14.05
C GLN A 358 -3.63 2.86 13.27
N LEU A 359 -3.90 3.40 12.08
CA LEU A 359 -2.92 4.18 11.33
C LEU A 359 -2.49 5.42 12.10
N GLU A 360 -3.45 6.17 12.65
CA GLU A 360 -3.18 7.33 13.51
C GLU A 360 -2.33 6.92 14.72
N PHE A 361 -2.73 5.85 15.42
CA PHE A 361 -2.03 5.34 16.60
C PHE A 361 -0.59 4.90 16.30
N PHE A 362 -0.38 4.09 15.26
CA PHE A 362 0.98 3.65 14.90
C PHE A 362 1.86 4.80 14.42
N TYR A 363 1.28 5.78 13.73
CA TYR A 363 2.02 6.95 13.32
C TYR A 363 2.49 7.77 14.53
N ASP A 364 1.58 8.06 15.46
CA ASP A 364 1.86 8.86 16.65
C ASP A 364 2.87 8.17 17.60
N GLU A 365 2.84 6.83 17.70
CA GLU A 365 3.75 6.05 18.56
C GLU A 365 5.06 5.64 17.88
N SER A 366 5.17 5.81 16.55
CA SER A 366 6.40 5.49 15.82
C SER A 366 7.55 6.44 16.15
N THR A 367 8.75 5.88 16.35
CA THR A 367 10.00 6.65 16.40
C THR A 367 10.55 6.82 14.98
N ASP A 368 11.46 7.77 14.80
CA ASP A 368 12.06 8.05 13.49
C ASP A 368 12.72 6.79 12.89
N GLY A 369 13.34 5.91 13.72
CA GLY A 369 13.94 4.65 13.29
C GLY A 369 13.00 3.43 13.24
N THR A 370 11.75 3.55 13.71
CA THR A 370 10.76 2.44 13.73
C THR A 370 9.52 2.69 12.87
N ARG A 371 9.42 3.85 12.21
CA ARG A 371 8.31 4.22 11.32
C ARG A 371 8.11 3.20 10.20
N SER A 372 9.20 2.64 9.67
CA SER A 372 9.13 1.61 8.63
C SER A 372 8.49 0.31 9.13
N ILE A 373 8.91 -0.15 10.30
CA ILE A 373 8.35 -1.34 10.95
C ILE A 373 6.88 -1.13 11.32
N SER A 374 6.52 0.07 11.78
CA SER A 374 5.14 0.40 12.18
C SER A 374 4.16 0.26 11.01
N SER A 375 4.53 0.76 9.82
CA SER A 375 3.74 0.55 8.60
C SER A 375 3.69 -0.92 8.15
N ALA A 376 4.80 -1.65 8.29
CA ALA A 376 4.84 -3.08 7.97
C ALA A 376 3.94 -3.90 8.91
N MET A 377 3.85 -3.54 10.19
CA MET A 377 2.96 -4.18 11.16
C MET A 377 1.49 -4.05 10.76
N PHE A 378 1.06 -2.87 10.30
CA PHE A 378 -0.28 -2.66 9.76
C PHE A 378 -0.59 -3.62 8.60
N LEU A 379 0.30 -3.70 7.60
CA LEU A 379 0.12 -4.61 6.45
C LEU A 379 0.17 -6.10 6.86
N SER A 380 1.03 -6.45 7.83
CA SER A 380 1.16 -7.82 8.31
C SER A 380 -0.12 -8.37 8.93
N GLU A 381 -0.98 -7.49 9.47
CA GLU A 381 -2.24 -7.87 10.10
C GLU A 381 -3.18 -8.56 9.11
N PHE A 382 -3.29 -8.05 7.88
CA PHE A 382 -4.10 -8.67 6.82
C PHE A 382 -3.60 -10.06 6.46
N GLY A 383 -2.27 -10.23 6.41
CA GLY A 383 -1.62 -11.52 6.15
C GLY A 383 -1.91 -12.53 7.25
N ILE A 384 -1.64 -12.15 8.51
CA ILE A 384 -1.86 -12.98 9.69
C ILE A 384 -3.35 -13.31 9.86
N GLY A 385 -4.24 -12.34 9.71
CA GLY A 385 -5.69 -12.53 9.78
C GLY A 385 -6.19 -13.53 8.74
N SER A 386 -5.67 -13.47 7.51
CA SER A 386 -6.00 -14.42 6.44
C SER A 386 -5.51 -15.85 6.74
N TRP A 387 -4.30 -15.99 7.31
CA TRP A 387 -3.76 -17.28 7.74
C TRP A 387 -4.55 -17.87 8.91
N LEU A 388 -4.85 -17.07 9.93
CA LEU A 388 -5.65 -17.50 11.08
C LEU A 388 -7.07 -17.85 10.68
N SER A 389 -7.71 -17.08 9.79
CA SER A 389 -9.00 -17.43 9.20
C SER A 389 -8.95 -18.81 8.53
N THR A 390 -7.91 -19.08 7.73
CA THR A 390 -7.71 -20.39 7.08
C THR A 390 -7.49 -21.50 8.11
N ALA A 391 -6.72 -21.23 9.16
CA ALA A 391 -6.48 -22.18 10.25
C ALA A 391 -7.77 -22.52 11.00
N ILE A 392 -8.58 -21.52 11.34
CA ILE A 392 -9.89 -21.71 12.01
C ILE A 392 -10.81 -22.56 11.14
N VAL A 393 -10.89 -22.28 9.84
CA VAL A 393 -11.67 -23.10 8.89
C VAL A 393 -11.22 -24.57 8.92
N LYS A 394 -9.91 -24.83 8.83
CA LYS A 394 -9.37 -26.19 8.88
C LYS A 394 -9.57 -26.89 10.22
N ILE A 395 -9.44 -26.16 11.33
CA ILE A 395 -9.70 -26.69 12.68
C ILE A 395 -11.16 -27.12 12.77
N ILE A 396 -12.09 -26.28 12.35
CA ILE A 396 -13.53 -26.58 12.36
C ILE A 396 -13.84 -27.76 11.44
N GLU A 397 -13.28 -27.77 10.23
CA GLU A 397 -13.44 -28.88 9.29
C GLU A 397 -12.99 -30.22 9.92
N ARG A 398 -11.80 -30.26 10.53
CA ARG A 398 -11.29 -31.46 11.20
C ARG A 398 -12.11 -31.86 12.43
N ALA A 399 -12.45 -30.89 13.28
CA ALA A 399 -13.18 -31.14 14.53
C ALA A 399 -14.63 -31.58 14.30
N THR A 400 -15.23 -31.24 13.15
CA THR A 400 -16.66 -31.49 12.89
C THR A 400 -16.93 -32.69 11.99
N GLY A 401 -15.91 -33.41 11.52
CA GLY A 401 -16.08 -34.62 10.70
C GLY A 401 -15.79 -34.43 9.20
N GLY A 402 -14.93 -33.48 8.85
CA GLY A 402 -14.40 -33.26 7.51
C GLY A 402 -15.39 -32.64 6.51
N VAL A 403 -14.97 -32.52 5.25
CA VAL A 403 -15.79 -31.96 4.15
C VAL A 403 -17.07 -32.75 3.89
N GLU A 404 -17.09 -34.05 4.23
CA GLU A 404 -18.22 -34.93 3.95
C GLU A 404 -19.34 -34.83 4.97
N LYS A 405 -19.04 -34.81 6.29
CA LYS A 405 -20.07 -34.84 7.35
C LYS A 405 -20.03 -33.63 8.28
N GLY A 406 -18.98 -32.80 8.21
CA GLY A 406 -18.79 -31.68 9.10
C GLY A 406 -19.56 -30.41 8.78
N TRP A 407 -19.25 -29.36 9.54
CA TRP A 407 -19.96 -28.08 9.47
C TRP A 407 -19.64 -27.30 8.20
N LEU A 408 -18.42 -27.41 7.66
CA LEU A 408 -17.98 -26.71 6.46
C LEU A 408 -17.80 -27.72 5.31
N ARG A 409 -18.79 -27.77 4.40
CA ARG A 409 -18.88 -28.74 3.30
C ARG A 409 -18.76 -28.01 1.96
N ASN A 410 -18.51 -28.77 0.88
CA ASN A 410 -18.45 -28.22 -0.49
C ASN A 410 -19.76 -27.52 -0.93
N SER A 411 -20.90 -27.89 -0.33
CA SER A 411 -22.17 -27.20 -0.55
C SER A 411 -22.54 -26.40 0.69
N LEU A 412 -22.64 -25.08 0.53
CA LEU A 412 -23.05 -24.17 1.60
C LEU A 412 -24.47 -24.44 2.13
N ASN A 413 -25.39 -24.92 1.28
CA ASN A 413 -26.72 -25.30 1.74
C ASN A 413 -26.71 -26.43 2.77
N LYS A 414 -25.71 -27.31 2.69
CA LYS A 414 -25.50 -28.42 3.64
C LYS A 414 -24.55 -28.07 4.78
N SER A 415 -23.95 -26.88 4.76
CA SER A 415 -22.97 -26.43 5.74
C SER A 415 -23.64 -25.69 6.89
N ARG A 416 -23.11 -25.78 8.12
CA ARG A 416 -23.49 -24.99 9.29
C ARG A 416 -22.64 -23.71 9.38
N LEU A 417 -22.70 -22.87 8.34
CA LEU A 417 -21.91 -21.63 8.30
C LEU A 417 -22.33 -20.64 9.40
N ASP A 418 -23.58 -20.72 9.89
CA ASP A 418 -24.08 -20.01 11.05
C ASP A 418 -23.23 -20.24 12.31
N TYR A 419 -22.80 -21.48 12.54
CA TYR A 419 -21.95 -21.83 13.69
C TYR A 419 -20.53 -21.26 13.54
N PHE A 420 -20.00 -21.23 12.32
CA PHE A 420 -18.72 -20.58 12.05
C PHE A 420 -18.76 -19.08 12.40
N TYR A 421 -19.84 -18.37 12.04
CA TYR A 421 -19.99 -16.97 12.42
C TYR A 421 -20.22 -16.75 13.92
N TRP A 422 -20.91 -17.66 14.61
CA TRP A 422 -20.98 -17.61 16.07
C TRP A 422 -19.62 -17.79 16.74
N ILE A 423 -18.77 -18.68 16.22
CA ILE A 423 -17.38 -18.81 16.69
C ILE A 423 -16.61 -17.51 16.49
N LEU A 424 -16.68 -16.90 15.30
CA LEU A 424 -16.01 -15.62 15.05
C LEU A 424 -16.58 -14.50 15.93
N THR A 425 -17.88 -14.51 16.22
CA THR A 425 -18.54 -13.56 17.13
C THR A 425 -17.97 -13.69 18.54
N ALA A 426 -17.85 -14.92 19.06
CA ALA A 426 -17.26 -15.18 20.37
C ALA A 426 -15.78 -14.76 20.43
N ILE A 427 -15.00 -15.03 19.36
CA ILE A 427 -13.61 -14.58 19.25
C ILE A 427 -13.51 -13.06 19.29
N ASN A 428 -14.37 -12.34 18.54
CA ASN A 428 -14.37 -10.87 18.57
C ASN A 428 -14.83 -10.31 19.90
N GLY A 429 -15.82 -10.95 20.56
CA GLY A 429 -16.27 -10.56 21.89
C GLY A 429 -15.17 -10.70 22.95
N ALA A 430 -14.49 -11.86 22.99
CA ALA A 430 -13.36 -12.07 23.87
C ALA A 430 -12.20 -11.10 23.56
N ASN A 431 -11.88 -10.92 22.27
CA ASN A 431 -10.86 -9.99 21.82
C ASN A 431 -11.17 -8.54 22.20
N PHE A 432 -12.43 -8.12 22.15
CA PHE A 432 -12.83 -6.78 22.56
C PHE A 432 -12.62 -6.55 24.06
N LEU A 433 -12.89 -7.55 24.91
CA LEU A 433 -12.59 -7.45 26.35
C LEU A 433 -11.08 -7.37 26.61
N ILE A 434 -10.28 -8.14 25.87
CA ILE A 434 -8.81 -8.06 25.92
C ILE A 434 -8.34 -6.68 25.45
N TYR A 435 -8.90 -6.17 24.35
CA TYR A 435 -8.62 -4.84 23.83
C TYR A 435 -8.90 -3.76 24.86
N LEU A 436 -10.06 -3.79 25.53
CA LEU A 436 -10.40 -2.83 26.58
C LEU A 436 -9.39 -2.89 27.71
N TRP A 437 -9.03 -4.09 28.17
CA TRP A 437 -8.01 -4.24 29.20
C TRP A 437 -6.65 -3.66 28.77
N VAL A 438 -6.21 -3.94 27.54
CA VAL A 438 -4.97 -3.39 26.96
C VAL A 438 -5.05 -1.86 26.86
N ALA A 439 -6.12 -1.32 26.29
CA ALA A 439 -6.31 0.12 26.08
C ALA A 439 -6.38 0.90 27.40
N LEU A 440 -7.00 0.33 28.45
CA LEU A 440 -7.07 0.94 29.78
C LEU A 440 -5.70 0.93 30.50
N ARG A 441 -4.83 -0.04 30.19
CA ARG A 441 -3.48 -0.14 30.75
C ARG A 441 -2.43 0.56 29.89
N TYR A 442 -2.79 0.97 28.68
CA TYR A 442 -1.90 1.64 27.75
C TYR A 442 -1.53 3.03 28.29
N LYS A 443 -0.23 3.28 28.45
CA LYS A 443 0.32 4.61 28.73
C LYS A 443 1.16 5.02 27.54
N GLY A 444 0.82 6.15 26.91
CA GLY A 444 1.55 6.67 25.77
C GLY A 444 2.98 7.09 26.10
N ARG A 445 3.73 7.44 25.07
CA ARG A 445 5.17 7.72 25.14
C ARG A 445 5.59 8.79 26.14
N ASP A 446 4.78 9.80 26.40
CA ASP A 446 5.14 10.91 27.30
C ASP A 446 4.62 10.74 28.74
N GLY A 447 4.14 9.54 29.11
CA GLY A 447 3.66 9.26 30.48
C GLY A 447 2.35 9.95 30.87
N ALA A 448 1.82 10.84 30.03
CA ALA A 448 0.48 11.40 30.16
C ALA A 448 -0.57 10.33 29.84
N GLY A 449 -1.47 10.08 30.79
CA GLY A 449 -2.62 9.21 30.56
C GLY A 449 -3.47 9.73 29.41
N GLY A 450 -3.84 8.85 28.47
CA GLY A 450 -4.94 9.04 27.52
C GLY A 450 -4.83 10.10 26.43
N ASN A 451 -3.94 11.08 26.53
CA ASN A 451 -3.81 12.16 25.55
C ASN A 451 -2.47 12.05 24.81
N VAL A 452 -2.56 11.52 23.58
CA VAL A 452 -1.49 11.51 22.60
C VAL A 452 -1.29 12.94 22.07
N ARG A 453 -0.10 13.50 22.35
CA ARG A 453 0.57 14.73 21.89
C ARG A 453 -0.26 15.80 21.15
N ASP A 454 -0.42 16.96 21.80
CA ASP A 454 -0.63 18.26 21.13
C ASP A 454 0.43 19.34 21.47
N ASP A 455 1.41 19.08 22.36
CA ASP A 455 2.25 20.16 22.93
C ASP A 455 3.72 20.24 22.45
N ALA A 456 4.04 19.76 21.25
CA ALA A 456 5.39 19.93 20.69
C ALA A 456 5.37 20.67 19.35
N MET A 457 4.81 21.88 19.32
CA MET A 457 5.06 22.83 18.22
C MET A 457 4.93 24.32 18.61
N VAL A 458 4.95 24.65 19.91
CA VAL A 458 4.95 26.05 20.39
C VAL A 458 5.96 26.16 21.53
N GLU A 459 7.25 26.20 21.20
CA GLU A 459 8.34 26.80 22.00
C GLU A 459 9.70 26.53 21.31
N LEU A 460 9.90 27.10 20.12
CA LEU A 460 11.23 27.36 19.56
C LEU A 460 11.21 28.73 18.87
N GLY A 461 10.63 29.70 19.58
CA GLY A 461 10.44 31.07 19.10
C GLY A 461 10.22 32.01 20.27
N GLY A 462 11.13 32.02 21.24
CA GLY A 462 11.08 33.00 22.32
C GLY A 462 11.69 32.53 23.62
N GLN A 463 13.01 32.39 23.67
CA GLN A 463 13.84 32.73 24.84
C GLN A 463 15.30 32.37 24.52
N GLU A 464 16.04 33.37 24.05
CA GLU A 464 17.46 33.62 24.34
C GLU A 464 17.86 34.93 23.64
N ARG A 465 17.49 36.05 24.27
CA ARG A 465 18.18 37.33 24.16
C ARG A 465 18.57 37.70 25.59
N GLN A 466 19.83 38.13 25.77
CA GLN A 466 20.58 38.36 27.03
C GLN A 466 21.42 37.13 27.41
N GLU A 467 22.74 37.13 27.49
CA GLU A 467 23.80 38.15 27.45
C GLU A 467 25.04 37.50 26.79
N VAL A 468 25.67 38.16 25.82
CA VAL A 468 27.06 37.84 25.42
C VAL A 468 27.93 38.91 26.05
N ASP A 469 28.50 38.58 27.20
CA ASP A 469 29.60 39.34 27.77
C ASP A 469 30.93 38.78 27.27
N LYS A 470 31.91 39.68 27.17
CA LYS A 470 33.17 39.57 26.44
C LYS A 470 34.08 38.48 27.00
N GLY A 471 34.67 37.68 26.10
CA GLY A 471 35.80 36.80 26.39
C GLY A 471 36.56 36.48 25.12
N GLU A 472 37.65 37.21 24.87
CA GLU A 472 38.69 36.87 23.90
C GLU A 472 39.39 35.56 24.27
N PHE A 473 39.76 34.78 23.24
CA PHE A 473 40.92 33.88 23.06
C PHE A 473 40.48 32.59 22.34
N GLN A 474 41.25 31.93 21.47
CA GLN A 474 42.45 32.21 20.67
C GLN A 474 42.47 31.03 19.68
N ILE A 475 42.83 31.26 18.42
CA ILE A 475 42.96 30.18 17.44
C ILE A 475 44.34 29.54 17.64
N ASP A 476 44.37 28.26 18.00
CA ASP A 476 45.57 27.44 17.89
C ASP A 476 45.54 26.69 16.54
N GLU A 477 46.30 27.24 15.60
CA GLU A 477 46.88 26.52 14.47
C GLU A 477 47.93 25.54 15.01
N ASN A 478 47.65 24.22 14.99
CA ASN A 478 48.64 23.15 14.82
C ASN A 478 47.98 21.76 14.98
N ALA A 479 47.58 21.12 13.87
CA ALA A 479 47.69 19.67 13.72
C ALA A 479 47.53 19.23 12.26
N THR A 480 48.62 18.70 11.75
CA THR A 480 48.95 18.29 10.39
C THR A 480 48.09 17.12 9.87
N ILE A 481 47.76 17.20 8.58
CA ILE A 481 47.24 16.10 7.76
C ILE A 481 48.31 15.02 7.67
N THR A 482 47.99 13.78 8.08
CA THR A 482 48.82 12.61 7.76
C THR A 482 47.98 11.38 7.41
N GLU A 483 48.27 10.85 6.21
CA GLU A 483 48.14 9.49 5.71
C GLU A 483 46.82 8.71 5.78
N ILE A 484 46.25 8.54 4.59
CA ILE A 484 45.49 7.38 4.12
C ILE A 484 46.32 6.11 4.35
N LYS A 485 45.80 5.13 5.08
CA LYS A 485 46.30 3.75 5.09
C LYS A 485 45.19 2.75 4.79
N ASP A 486 45.43 1.98 3.75
CA ASP A 486 44.64 0.86 3.26
C ASP A 486 44.43 -0.24 4.33
N TYR A 487 43.22 -0.80 4.31
CA TYR A 487 42.84 -2.02 5.04
C TYR A 487 43.36 -3.27 4.31
N PRO A 488 43.91 -4.27 5.02
CA PRO A 488 43.83 -5.65 4.58
C PRO A 488 42.49 -6.26 5.03
N MET A 489 41.69 -6.70 4.07
CA MET A 489 40.59 -7.64 4.29
C MET A 489 41.15 -8.91 4.94
N ASN A 490 40.53 -9.36 6.03
CA ASN A 490 40.63 -10.76 6.41
C ASN A 490 39.23 -11.37 6.54
N SER A 491 39.05 -12.42 5.76
CA SER A 491 37.85 -13.21 5.59
C SER A 491 37.83 -14.34 6.62
N SER A 492 36.69 -14.52 7.27
CA SER A 492 36.13 -15.76 7.81
C SER A 492 35.29 -15.47 9.05
N ILE A 493 34.46 -16.44 9.42
CA ILE A 493 33.55 -16.47 10.57
C ILE A 493 32.13 -15.96 10.25
N TYR A 494 31.45 -16.73 9.41
CA TYR A 494 29.99 -16.89 9.48
C TYR A 494 29.68 -18.19 10.24
N PRO A 495 28.90 -18.17 11.32
CA PRO A 495 28.19 -19.35 11.76
C PRO A 495 26.90 -19.49 10.94
N LYS A 496 26.72 -20.67 10.33
CA LYS A 496 25.41 -21.17 9.88
C LYS A 496 24.46 -21.24 11.08
N PRO A 497 23.16 -21.03 10.86
CA PRO A 497 22.22 -21.98 11.45
C PRO A 497 21.13 -22.46 10.48
N SER A 498 20.80 -23.71 10.73
CA SER A 498 19.79 -24.57 10.16
C SER A 498 18.40 -24.38 10.79
N HIS A 499 17.40 -24.95 10.11
CA HIS A 499 16.10 -25.45 10.58
C HIS A 499 14.82 -24.69 10.18
N HIS A 500 14.09 -25.41 9.31
CA HIS A 500 12.65 -25.68 9.25
C HIS A 500 11.66 -24.68 9.83
N PHE A 501 10.83 -24.10 8.96
CA PHE A 501 9.44 -23.77 9.30
C PHE A 501 8.47 -24.09 8.15
N VAL A 502 7.34 -24.69 8.54
CA VAL A 502 6.33 -25.38 7.74
C VAL A 502 5.05 -24.52 7.65
N PHE A 503 4.15 -24.87 6.70
CA PHE A 503 2.72 -24.51 6.54
C PHE A 503 2.43 -23.39 5.52
N VAL A 504 1.65 -23.53 4.42
CA VAL A 504 0.49 -24.32 3.93
C VAL A 504 -0.82 -23.50 3.88
N GLY A 505 -1.15 -23.04 2.67
CA GLY A 505 -2.50 -23.12 2.08
C GLY A 505 -3.26 -21.82 1.86
N PHE A 506 -4.22 -21.72 0.92
CA PHE A 506 -4.66 -22.51 -0.25
C PHE A 506 -5.61 -21.56 -1.02
N ALA A 507 -5.59 -21.55 -2.35
CA ALA A 507 -6.60 -20.87 -3.17
C ALA A 507 -7.18 -21.80 -4.25
N TYR A 508 -8.49 -21.64 -4.40
CA TYR A 508 -9.52 -22.51 -4.95
C TYR A 508 -9.55 -22.61 -6.49
N GLN A 509 -9.98 -23.77 -6.99
CA GLN A 509 -10.10 -24.14 -8.42
C GLN A 509 -11.53 -23.92 -8.94
N PRO A 510 -11.76 -23.59 -10.23
CA PRO A 510 -13.11 -23.41 -10.79
C PRO A 510 -13.59 -24.61 -11.62
N ASN A 511 -14.85 -25.01 -11.46
CA ASN A 511 -15.79 -25.23 -12.59
C ASN A 511 -17.19 -25.71 -12.15
N ASN A 512 -18.24 -25.02 -12.63
CA ASN A 512 -19.22 -25.64 -13.53
C ASN A 512 -20.15 -24.61 -14.20
N ARG A 513 -20.35 -24.83 -15.51
CA ARG A 513 -21.17 -24.04 -16.43
C ARG A 513 -22.67 -24.30 -16.21
N LYS A 514 -23.41 -23.25 -15.89
CA LYS A 514 -24.60 -22.82 -16.66
C LYS A 514 -24.29 -21.41 -17.13
N LYS A 515 -24.60 -21.05 -18.39
CA LYS A 515 -24.24 -19.77 -19.03
C LYS A 515 -24.39 -18.63 -18.02
N ALA A 516 -23.25 -18.18 -17.48
CA ALA A 516 -23.21 -17.10 -16.53
C ALA A 516 -23.39 -15.79 -17.31
N PRO A 517 -24.18 -14.82 -16.82
CA PRO A 517 -24.04 -13.45 -17.29
C PRO A 517 -22.57 -13.05 -17.09
N ALA A 518 -21.96 -12.53 -18.15
CA ALA A 518 -20.57 -12.05 -18.10
C ALA A 518 -20.44 -11.04 -16.96
N ARG A 519 -19.35 -11.14 -16.18
CA ARG A 519 -19.04 -10.14 -15.13
C ARG A 519 -19.05 -8.76 -15.78
N PRO A 520 -19.62 -7.71 -15.14
CA PRO A 520 -19.36 -6.37 -15.61
C PRO A 520 -17.85 -6.14 -15.42
N PRO A 521 -17.14 -5.81 -16.49
CA PRO A 521 -15.70 -5.70 -16.41
C PRO A 521 -15.25 -4.39 -15.74
N GLU A 522 -13.98 -4.26 -15.33
CA GLU A 522 -13.38 -2.98 -14.93
C GLU A 522 -13.46 -1.96 -16.09
N VAL A 523 -13.30 -0.65 -15.89
CA VAL A 523 -13.45 0.35 -16.97
C VAL A 523 -12.58 0.03 -18.22
N GLU A 524 -11.35 -0.43 -18.02
CA GLU A 524 -10.49 -0.93 -19.10
C GLU A 524 -11.03 -2.19 -19.73
N VAL A 525 -11.51 -3.12 -18.92
CA VAL A 525 -12.06 -4.39 -19.38
C VAL A 525 -13.42 -4.15 -20.09
N VAL A 526 -14.23 -3.16 -19.70
CA VAL A 526 -15.48 -2.74 -20.37
C VAL A 526 -15.14 -2.25 -21.76
N THR A 527 -14.06 -1.49 -21.86
CA THR A 527 -13.48 -1.01 -23.11
C THR A 527 -12.87 -2.14 -23.95
N MET A 528 -12.30 -3.16 -23.32
CA MET A 528 -11.87 -4.42 -23.94
C MET A 528 -13.05 -5.19 -24.54
N PHE A 529 -14.18 -5.26 -23.82
CA PHE A 529 -15.41 -5.85 -24.31
C PHE A 529 -16.06 -5.00 -25.42
N PHE A 530 -15.88 -3.68 -25.43
CA PHE A 530 -16.29 -2.83 -26.56
C PHE A 530 -15.53 -3.17 -27.83
N ALA A 531 -14.22 -3.36 -27.74
CA ALA A 531 -13.44 -3.78 -28.89
C ALA A 531 -13.97 -5.09 -29.49
N THR A 532 -14.46 -6.05 -28.69
CA THR A 532 -15.00 -7.32 -29.24
C THR A 532 -16.19 -7.15 -30.19
N ILE A 533 -16.95 -6.07 -30.07
CA ILE A 533 -18.18 -5.80 -30.83
C ILE A 533 -18.02 -4.75 -31.93
N MET A 534 -16.85 -4.14 -32.07
CA MET A 534 -16.49 -3.17 -33.11
C MET A 534 -15.71 -3.86 -34.24
N ASP A 535 -15.59 -3.20 -35.39
CA ASP A 535 -14.73 -3.68 -36.47
C ASP A 535 -13.26 -3.52 -36.07
N ARG A 536 -12.59 -4.67 -35.94
CA ARG A 536 -11.19 -4.81 -35.54
C ARG A 536 -10.27 -5.17 -36.70
N LYS A 537 -10.79 -5.16 -37.94
CA LYS A 537 -9.99 -5.45 -39.12
C LYS A 537 -9.03 -4.31 -39.42
N LEU A 538 -7.76 -4.65 -39.59
CA LEU A 538 -6.71 -3.77 -40.10
C LEU A 538 -6.24 -4.36 -41.43
N GLY A 539 -6.75 -3.82 -42.55
CA GLY A 539 -6.56 -4.43 -43.86
C GLY A 539 -7.35 -5.73 -44.05
N GLN A 540 -6.94 -6.55 -45.02
CA GLN A 540 -7.69 -7.77 -45.40
C GLN A 540 -7.49 -8.95 -44.43
N ASN A 541 -6.33 -9.05 -43.77
CA ASN A 541 -5.89 -10.29 -43.09
C ASN A 541 -5.66 -10.19 -41.58
N PHE A 542 -5.70 -8.99 -40.97
CA PHE A 542 -5.36 -8.82 -39.56
C PHE A 542 -6.55 -8.37 -38.72
N VAL A 543 -6.82 -9.05 -37.62
CA VAL A 543 -7.86 -8.71 -36.65
C VAL A 543 -7.21 -8.43 -35.31
N ILE A 544 -7.32 -7.19 -34.83
CA ILE A 544 -6.75 -6.76 -33.55
C ILE A 544 -7.44 -7.57 -32.43
N PRO A 545 -6.72 -8.22 -31.50
CA PRO A 545 -7.35 -8.83 -30.34
C PRO A 545 -8.02 -7.75 -29.49
N ALA A 546 -9.26 -7.98 -29.04
CA ALA A 546 -9.99 -7.00 -28.25
C ALA A 546 -9.27 -6.64 -26.93
N GLY A 547 -8.46 -7.58 -26.42
CA GLY A 547 -7.57 -7.39 -25.29
C GLY A 547 -6.41 -6.44 -25.49
N SER A 548 -6.06 -6.18 -26.75
CA SER A 548 -4.91 -5.39 -27.12
C SER A 548 -5.28 -3.94 -27.44
N VAL A 549 -6.49 -3.48 -27.11
CA VAL A 549 -6.90 -2.09 -27.36
C VAL A 549 -6.38 -1.14 -26.27
N THR A 550 -6.11 -1.65 -25.07
CA THR A 550 -5.39 -0.90 -24.01
C THR A 550 -3.96 -0.53 -24.42
N VAL A 551 -3.42 -1.17 -25.47
CA VAL A 551 -2.14 -0.81 -26.10
C VAL A 551 -2.11 0.65 -26.55
N PHE A 552 -3.24 1.24 -26.94
CA PHE A 552 -3.27 2.64 -27.35
C PHE A 552 -2.85 3.61 -26.23
N ALA A 553 -3.24 3.33 -24.98
CA ALA A 553 -2.80 4.13 -23.83
C ALA A 553 -1.30 3.94 -23.55
N ALA A 554 -0.83 2.69 -23.54
CA ALA A 554 0.58 2.38 -23.36
C ALA A 554 1.45 3.01 -24.46
N VAL A 555 1.04 2.92 -25.72
CA VAL A 555 1.74 3.52 -26.87
C VAL A 555 1.76 5.04 -26.77
N ASN A 556 0.66 5.68 -26.35
CA ASN A 556 0.68 7.12 -26.09
C ASN A 556 1.69 7.48 -25.00
N ALA A 557 1.70 6.75 -23.87
CA ALA A 557 2.69 6.98 -22.82
C ALA A 557 4.13 6.85 -23.34
N LEU A 558 4.40 5.91 -24.26
CA LEU A 558 5.70 5.75 -24.90
C LEU A 558 6.11 6.96 -25.76
N PHE A 559 5.18 7.65 -26.40
CA PHE A 559 5.49 8.88 -27.15
C PHE A 559 5.52 10.12 -26.26
N LEU A 560 4.59 10.21 -25.31
CA LEU A 560 4.41 11.40 -24.49
C LEU A 560 5.54 11.58 -23.47
N VAL A 561 6.07 10.50 -22.89
CA VAL A 561 7.18 10.63 -21.92
C VAL A 561 8.43 11.27 -22.54
N PRO A 562 8.96 10.80 -23.70
CA PRO A 562 10.07 11.48 -24.38
C PRO A 562 9.75 12.91 -24.81
N ILE A 563 8.51 13.19 -25.25
CA ILE A 563 8.08 14.54 -25.61
C ILE A 563 8.08 15.44 -24.37
N TYR A 564 7.52 14.95 -23.27
CA TYR A 564 7.47 15.66 -22.01
C TYR A 564 8.88 16.02 -21.53
N GLU A 565 9.76 15.03 -21.52
CA GLU A 565 11.14 15.18 -21.07
C GLU A 565 11.96 16.13 -21.95
N LYS A 566 11.94 15.94 -23.28
CA LYS A 566 12.82 16.67 -24.20
C LYS A 566 12.31 18.04 -24.60
N TRP A 567 11.00 18.27 -24.55
CA TRP A 567 10.39 19.50 -25.08
C TRP A 567 9.61 20.25 -24.00
N ILE A 568 8.72 19.56 -23.27
CA ILE A 568 7.82 20.24 -22.33
C ILE A 568 8.57 20.72 -21.08
N VAL A 569 9.40 19.87 -20.46
CA VAL A 569 10.16 20.21 -19.25
C VAL A 569 11.10 21.41 -19.48
N PRO A 570 11.93 21.47 -20.54
CA PRO A 570 12.77 22.65 -20.80
C PRO A 570 11.97 23.94 -21.01
N ILE A 571 10.82 23.88 -21.70
CA ILE A 571 9.96 25.04 -21.91
C ILE A 571 9.33 25.50 -20.60
N LEU A 572 8.80 24.57 -19.81
CA LEU A 572 8.19 24.88 -18.51
C LEU A 572 9.23 25.43 -17.54
N ARG A 573 10.43 24.85 -17.48
CA ARG A 573 11.54 25.34 -16.66
C ARG A 573 11.91 26.78 -16.97
N ARG A 574 11.91 27.17 -18.26
CA ARG A 574 12.14 28.57 -18.67
C ARG A 574 11.01 29.51 -18.24
N LYS A 575 9.77 29.01 -18.14
CA LYS A 575 8.59 29.83 -17.81
C LYS A 575 8.32 29.94 -16.31
N THR A 576 8.56 28.89 -15.55
CA THR A 576 8.19 28.80 -14.13
C THR A 576 9.37 29.03 -13.19
N GLY A 577 10.61 29.00 -13.70
CA GLY A 577 11.82 29.03 -12.88
C GLY A 577 12.09 27.75 -12.08
N GLN A 578 11.10 26.86 -11.97
CA GLN A 578 11.20 25.62 -11.20
C GLN A 578 12.08 24.59 -11.90
N ARG A 579 12.98 23.94 -11.16
CA ARG A 579 13.93 22.92 -11.69
C ARG A 579 13.23 21.74 -12.38
N ARG A 580 12.01 21.42 -11.93
CA ARG A 580 11.14 20.34 -12.43
C ARG A 580 10.22 20.78 -13.59
N GLY A 581 10.19 22.07 -13.91
CA GLY A 581 9.20 22.68 -14.80
C GLY A 581 7.87 22.96 -14.10
N ILE A 582 7.28 21.98 -13.42
CA ILE A 582 6.08 22.15 -12.57
C ILE A 582 6.22 21.32 -11.29
N SER A 583 5.53 21.72 -10.22
CA SER A 583 5.50 20.95 -8.97
C SER A 583 4.84 19.59 -9.15
N SER A 584 5.18 18.60 -8.31
CA SER A 584 4.58 17.26 -8.32
C SER A 584 3.06 17.32 -8.13
N LEU A 585 2.56 18.23 -7.30
CA LEU A 585 1.13 18.51 -7.14
C LEU A 585 0.51 19.09 -8.42
N GLN A 586 1.11 20.11 -9.05
CA GLN A 586 0.59 20.63 -10.32
C GLN A 586 0.57 19.55 -11.40
N ARG A 587 1.60 18.70 -11.45
CA ARG A 587 1.70 17.58 -12.37
C ARG A 587 0.56 16.57 -12.16
N MET A 588 0.30 16.16 -10.92
CA MET A 588 -0.85 15.31 -10.58
C MET A 588 -2.18 15.97 -10.95
N GLY A 589 -2.34 17.26 -10.67
CA GLY A 589 -3.53 18.04 -11.03
C GLY A 589 -3.81 18.04 -12.53
N VAL A 590 -2.78 18.25 -13.37
CA VAL A 590 -2.90 18.16 -14.84
C VAL A 590 -3.41 16.79 -15.26
N GLY A 591 -2.84 15.71 -14.70
CA GLY A 591 -3.29 14.36 -15.03
C GLY A 591 -4.74 14.09 -14.62
N LEU A 592 -5.15 14.51 -13.42
CA LEU A 592 -6.54 14.40 -12.95
C LEU A 592 -7.51 15.24 -13.81
N PHE A 593 -7.08 16.39 -14.31
CA PHE A 593 -7.88 17.19 -15.21
C PHE A 593 -8.05 16.51 -16.58
N VAL A 594 -6.96 15.97 -17.15
CA VAL A 594 -6.99 15.25 -18.44
C VAL A 594 -7.85 13.99 -18.36
N SER A 595 -7.89 13.29 -17.22
CA SER A 595 -8.72 12.09 -17.05
C SER A 595 -10.23 12.39 -17.18
N ILE A 596 -10.67 13.59 -16.82
CA ILE A 596 -12.05 14.05 -17.02
C ILE A 596 -12.38 14.08 -18.52
N PHE A 597 -11.47 14.60 -19.35
CA PHE A 597 -11.64 14.60 -20.81
C PHE A 597 -11.57 13.20 -21.41
N ALA A 598 -10.71 12.33 -20.87
CA ALA A 598 -10.64 10.93 -21.31
C ALA A 598 -11.99 10.21 -21.13
N LEU A 599 -12.62 10.40 -19.97
CA LEU A 599 -13.93 9.83 -19.65
C LEU A 599 -15.07 10.49 -20.45
N THR A 600 -14.98 11.80 -20.68
CA THR A 600 -15.91 12.52 -21.55
C THR A 600 -15.83 11.99 -22.98
N SER A 601 -14.63 11.77 -23.50
CA SER A 601 -14.42 11.15 -24.80
C SER A 601 -15.02 9.75 -24.84
N ALA A 602 -14.85 8.94 -23.79
CA ALA A 602 -15.44 7.61 -23.73
C ALA A 602 -16.98 7.64 -23.77
N ALA A 603 -17.58 8.62 -23.06
CA ALA A 603 -19.02 8.82 -23.09
C ALA A 603 -19.54 9.21 -24.49
N LEU A 604 -18.81 10.09 -25.19
CA LEU A 604 -19.18 10.55 -26.54
C LEU A 604 -19.02 9.46 -27.60
N VAL A 605 -17.92 8.71 -27.56
CA VAL A 605 -17.67 7.59 -28.48
C VAL A 605 -18.74 6.52 -28.30
N GLU A 606 -19.11 6.22 -27.05
CA GLU A 606 -20.15 5.24 -26.80
C GLU A 606 -21.54 5.71 -27.26
N LYS A 607 -21.85 6.99 -27.07
CA LYS A 607 -23.07 7.59 -27.62
C LYS A 607 -23.11 7.45 -29.14
N LYS A 608 -22.01 7.79 -29.83
CA LYS A 608 -21.86 7.68 -31.29
C LYS A 608 -22.03 6.24 -31.78
N ARG A 609 -21.42 5.26 -31.09
CA ARG A 609 -21.52 3.83 -31.44
C ARG A 609 -22.96 3.34 -31.37
N ARG A 610 -23.71 3.76 -30.35
CA ARG A 610 -25.11 3.34 -30.19
C ARG A 610 -26.02 3.95 -31.27
N ASP A 611 -25.78 5.20 -31.64
CA ASP A 611 -26.57 5.90 -32.65
C ASP A 611 -26.23 5.43 -34.09
N HIS A 612 -25.20 4.59 -34.26
CA HIS A 612 -24.81 4.01 -35.56
C HIS A 612 -25.71 2.82 -35.94
N SER A 613 -26.23 2.85 -37.17
CA SER A 613 -27.10 1.81 -37.76
C SER A 613 -26.56 0.37 -37.75
N LYS A 614 -25.24 0.18 -37.81
CA LYS A 614 -24.56 -1.13 -37.66
C LYS A 614 -23.34 -0.99 -36.73
N PRO A 615 -23.48 -1.19 -35.41
CA PRO A 615 -22.37 -1.00 -34.46
C PRO A 615 -21.14 -1.86 -34.75
N SER A 616 -21.34 -3.05 -35.35
CA SER A 616 -20.27 -3.97 -35.74
C SER A 616 -19.46 -3.54 -36.98
N SER A 617 -19.89 -2.52 -37.71
CA SER A 617 -19.09 -1.90 -38.79
C SER A 617 -18.36 -0.64 -38.34
N MET A 618 -18.55 -0.20 -37.08
CA MET A 618 -17.83 0.94 -36.55
C MET A 618 -16.40 0.52 -36.22
N SER A 619 -15.43 1.25 -36.77
CA SER A 619 -14.02 0.95 -36.55
C SER A 619 -13.60 1.13 -35.09
N VAL A 620 -12.83 0.18 -34.56
CA VAL A 620 -12.25 0.23 -33.20
C VAL A 620 -11.37 1.47 -32.96
N PHE A 621 -10.88 2.13 -34.02
CA PHE A 621 -10.09 3.36 -33.93
C PHE A 621 -10.83 4.56 -33.34
N TRP A 622 -12.17 4.53 -33.27
CA TRP A 622 -12.92 5.53 -32.53
C TRP A 622 -12.64 5.52 -31.03
N LEU A 623 -12.09 4.44 -30.48
CA LEU A 623 -11.62 4.38 -29.09
C LEU A 623 -10.26 5.08 -28.90
N PHE A 624 -9.56 5.48 -29.96
CA PHE A 624 -8.24 6.10 -29.85
C PHE A 624 -8.22 7.38 -28.99
N PRO A 625 -9.13 8.37 -29.15
CA PRO A 625 -9.07 9.62 -28.40
C PRO A 625 -9.17 9.42 -26.87
N GLN A 626 -10.05 8.54 -26.41
CA GLN A 626 -10.20 8.25 -24.98
C GLN A 626 -8.96 7.55 -24.40
N PHE A 627 -8.32 6.64 -25.14
CA PHE A 627 -7.12 5.94 -24.68
C PHE A 627 -5.88 6.82 -24.77
N PHE A 628 -5.81 7.70 -25.77
CA PHE A 628 -4.78 8.72 -25.85
C PHE A 628 -4.87 9.64 -24.61
N LEU A 629 -6.03 10.21 -24.33
CA LEU A 629 -6.23 11.07 -23.16
C LEU A 629 -6.00 10.31 -21.84
N MET A 630 -6.42 9.04 -21.73
CA MET A 630 -6.17 8.24 -20.54
C MET A 630 -4.66 7.99 -20.33
N GLY A 631 -3.93 7.57 -21.37
CA GLY A 631 -2.49 7.40 -21.29
C GLY A 631 -1.77 8.71 -20.98
N SER A 632 -2.28 9.84 -21.47
CA SER A 632 -1.74 11.16 -21.11
C SER A 632 -1.97 11.46 -19.63
N ALA A 633 -3.19 11.23 -19.13
CA ALA A 633 -3.52 11.41 -17.73
C ALA A 633 -2.60 10.58 -16.82
N GLU A 634 -2.36 9.30 -17.16
CA GLU A 634 -1.48 8.40 -16.41
C GLU A 634 -0.03 8.88 -16.36
N VAL A 635 0.52 9.38 -17.47
CA VAL A 635 1.89 9.95 -17.50
C VAL A 635 2.07 11.10 -16.51
N PHE A 636 1.02 11.90 -16.32
CA PHE A 636 1.04 13.04 -15.40
C PHE A 636 0.76 12.61 -13.96
N THR A 637 -0.29 11.82 -13.71
CA THR A 637 -0.68 11.42 -12.34
C THR A 637 0.31 10.44 -11.73
N TYR A 638 0.68 9.37 -12.44
CA TYR A 638 1.51 8.30 -11.89
C TYR A 638 2.90 8.80 -11.51
N VAL A 639 3.54 9.54 -12.43
CA VAL A 639 4.88 10.07 -12.17
C VAL A 639 4.84 11.16 -11.10
N GLY A 640 3.82 12.04 -11.13
CA GLY A 640 3.64 13.06 -10.09
C GLY A 640 3.44 12.44 -8.70
N GLN A 641 2.70 11.33 -8.60
CA GLN A 641 2.52 10.58 -7.35
C GLN A 641 3.84 9.96 -6.88
N LEU A 642 4.60 9.28 -7.75
CA LEU A 642 5.89 8.70 -7.37
C LEU A 642 6.87 9.75 -6.85
N GLU A 643 7.00 10.89 -7.55
CA GLU A 643 7.83 12.01 -7.10
C GLU A 643 7.36 12.53 -5.74
N PHE A 644 6.06 12.82 -5.60
CA PHE A 644 5.47 13.35 -4.37
C PHE A 644 5.70 12.43 -3.17
N PHE A 645 5.36 11.14 -3.30
CA PHE A 645 5.52 10.19 -2.21
C PHE A 645 6.99 9.97 -1.85
N TYR A 646 7.89 10.00 -2.82
CA TYR A 646 9.32 9.89 -2.55
C TYR A 646 9.86 11.11 -1.79
N ASP A 647 9.60 12.32 -2.29
CA ASP A 647 10.17 13.55 -1.71
C ASP A 647 9.60 13.90 -0.33
N GLU A 648 8.32 13.59 -0.07
CA GLU A 648 7.70 13.85 1.24
C GLU A 648 8.10 12.79 2.29
N SER A 649 8.78 11.72 1.88
CA SER A 649 9.24 10.66 2.80
C SER A 649 10.50 11.04 3.55
N THR A 650 10.62 10.57 4.79
CA THR A 650 11.92 10.52 5.47
C THR A 650 12.82 9.48 4.82
N ASP A 651 14.14 9.66 4.88
CA ASP A 651 15.10 8.76 4.20
C ASP A 651 14.88 7.29 4.59
N GLY A 652 14.55 7.03 5.85
CA GLY A 652 14.21 5.69 6.36
C GLY A 652 12.86 5.13 5.95
N THR A 653 12.00 5.90 5.28
CA THR A 653 10.62 5.51 4.91
C THR A 653 10.30 5.60 3.43
N ARG A 654 11.26 6.01 2.59
CA ARG A 654 11.09 6.17 1.13
C ARG A 654 10.50 4.93 0.45
N SER A 655 11.00 3.73 0.77
CA SER A 655 10.49 2.48 0.18
C SER A 655 9.04 2.17 0.61
N ILE A 656 8.64 2.57 1.81
CA ILE A 656 7.29 2.29 2.34
C ILE A 656 6.27 3.29 1.81
N SER A 657 6.64 4.56 1.69
CA SER A 657 5.81 5.54 1.01
C SER A 657 5.57 5.16 -0.45
N SER A 658 6.62 4.67 -1.12
CA SER A 658 6.50 4.06 -2.46
C SER A 658 5.55 2.84 -2.46
N ALA A 659 5.47 2.08 -1.37
CA ALA A 659 4.50 0.98 -1.23
C ALA A 659 3.06 1.47 -1.01
N MET A 660 2.85 2.59 -0.30
CA MET A 660 1.53 3.19 -0.11
C MET A 660 0.91 3.61 -1.44
N PHE A 661 1.70 4.19 -2.34
CA PHE A 661 1.28 4.47 -3.71
C PHE A 661 0.71 3.21 -4.41
N LEU A 662 1.39 2.06 -4.31
CA LEU A 662 0.90 0.82 -4.93
C LEU A 662 -0.43 0.31 -4.33
N SER A 663 -0.73 0.69 -3.08
CA SER A 663 -2.00 0.32 -2.44
C SER A 663 -3.21 1.06 -3.02
N GLU A 664 -3.00 2.23 -3.64
CA GLU A 664 -4.05 3.02 -4.29
C GLU A 664 -4.75 2.24 -5.41
N PHE A 665 -3.99 1.52 -6.24
CA PHE A 665 -4.55 0.68 -7.30
C PHE A 665 -5.46 -0.42 -6.74
N GLY A 666 -5.09 -0.98 -5.58
CA GLY A 666 -5.90 -1.93 -4.86
C GLY A 666 -7.24 -1.32 -4.46
N ILE A 667 -7.21 -0.16 -3.81
CA ILE A 667 -8.41 0.57 -3.37
C ILE A 667 -9.27 1.01 -4.57
N GLY A 668 -8.64 1.54 -5.62
CA GLY A 668 -9.30 1.99 -6.85
C GLY A 668 -10.03 0.86 -7.58
N SER A 669 -9.43 -0.34 -7.63
CA SER A 669 -10.07 -1.52 -8.22
C SER A 669 -11.36 -1.90 -7.47
N TRP A 670 -11.37 -1.71 -6.14
CA TRP A 670 -12.52 -1.98 -5.29
C TRP A 670 -13.60 -0.90 -5.44
N LEU A 671 -13.21 0.38 -5.50
CA LEU A 671 -14.10 1.52 -5.73
C LEU A 671 -14.75 1.48 -7.14
N SER A 672 -13.98 1.16 -8.17
CA SER A 672 -14.47 0.98 -9.54
C SER A 672 -15.54 -0.12 -9.60
N THR A 673 -15.23 -1.25 -8.96
CA THR A 673 -16.17 -2.35 -8.79
C THR A 673 -17.43 -1.91 -8.02
N ALA A 674 -17.33 -1.01 -7.04
CA ALA A 674 -18.47 -0.43 -6.33
C ALA A 674 -19.34 0.49 -7.20
N ILE A 675 -18.73 1.40 -7.97
CA ILE A 675 -19.42 2.36 -8.84
C ILE A 675 -20.26 1.66 -9.91
N VAL A 676 -19.69 0.65 -10.57
CA VAL A 676 -20.38 -0.19 -11.56
C VAL A 676 -21.70 -0.75 -11.00
N LYS A 677 -21.66 -1.24 -9.77
CA LYS A 677 -22.82 -1.85 -9.11
C LYS A 677 -23.88 -0.83 -8.72
N ILE A 678 -23.46 0.37 -8.30
CA ILE A 678 -24.39 1.48 -7.99
C ILE A 678 -25.18 1.83 -9.26
N ILE A 679 -24.51 1.96 -10.39
CA ILE A 679 -25.13 2.34 -11.67
C ILE A 679 -26.02 1.22 -12.20
N GLU A 680 -25.58 -0.04 -12.10
CA GLU A 680 -26.39 -1.20 -12.46
C GLU A 680 -27.72 -1.20 -11.67
N ARG A 681 -27.67 -0.93 -10.36
CA ARG A 681 -28.88 -0.87 -9.50
C ARG A 681 -29.76 0.33 -9.80
N ALA A 682 -29.19 1.53 -9.95
CA ALA A 682 -29.95 2.77 -10.15
C ALA A 682 -30.71 2.80 -11.49
N THR A 683 -30.30 1.99 -12.46
CA THR A 683 -30.75 2.12 -13.85
C THR A 683 -31.73 1.03 -14.26
N GLY A 684 -32.07 0.09 -13.38
CA GLY A 684 -32.98 -1.03 -13.68
C GLY A 684 -32.25 -2.32 -14.05
N GLY A 685 -30.94 -2.41 -13.75
CA GLY A 685 -30.21 -3.66 -13.70
C GLY A 685 -29.80 -4.27 -15.04
N VAL A 686 -29.45 -5.57 -15.06
CA VAL A 686 -28.82 -6.25 -16.19
C VAL A 686 -29.72 -6.43 -17.42
N GLU A 687 -31.04 -6.48 -17.29
CA GLU A 687 -31.91 -6.59 -18.48
C GLU A 687 -32.53 -5.25 -18.91
N LYS A 688 -32.74 -4.27 -18.01
CA LYS A 688 -33.37 -2.97 -18.36
C LYS A 688 -32.47 -1.76 -18.16
N GLY A 689 -31.40 -1.87 -17.36
CA GLY A 689 -30.52 -0.75 -17.01
C GLY A 689 -29.41 -0.45 -17.98
N TRP A 690 -28.50 0.41 -17.53
CA TRP A 690 -27.45 0.97 -18.36
C TRP A 690 -26.31 -0.01 -18.61
N LEU A 691 -26.10 -1.00 -17.74
CA LEU A 691 -25.04 -2.01 -17.86
C LEU A 691 -25.67 -3.38 -18.09
N ARG A 692 -26.16 -3.63 -19.31
CA ARG A 692 -26.84 -4.88 -19.68
C ARG A 692 -25.87 -6.00 -20.06
N ASN A 693 -26.36 -7.25 -20.02
CA ASN A 693 -25.64 -8.46 -20.45
C ASN A 693 -25.12 -8.42 -21.90
N SER A 694 -25.69 -7.54 -22.72
CA SER A 694 -25.25 -7.31 -24.09
C SER A 694 -24.81 -5.86 -24.23
N LEU A 695 -23.53 -5.64 -24.53
CA LEU A 695 -22.98 -4.28 -24.75
C LEU A 695 -23.75 -3.51 -25.84
N ASN A 696 -24.39 -4.18 -26.79
CA ASN A 696 -25.22 -3.54 -27.82
C ASN A 696 -26.53 -2.95 -27.27
N LYS A 697 -26.98 -3.38 -26.09
CA LYS A 697 -28.21 -2.90 -25.46
C LYS A 697 -27.96 -2.01 -24.23
N SER A 698 -26.70 -1.90 -23.80
CA SER A 698 -26.26 -1.09 -22.65
C SER A 698 -26.24 0.41 -22.96
N ARG A 699 -26.47 1.25 -21.95
CA ARG A 699 -26.32 2.71 -21.95
C ARG A 699 -25.03 3.11 -21.24
N LEU A 700 -23.92 2.56 -21.73
CA LEU A 700 -22.59 2.81 -21.20
C LEU A 700 -22.17 4.28 -21.37
N ASP A 701 -22.77 5.00 -22.32
CA ASP A 701 -22.61 6.45 -22.48
C ASP A 701 -22.92 7.19 -21.18
N TYR A 702 -24.02 6.82 -20.52
CA TYR A 702 -24.38 7.44 -19.25
C TYR A 702 -23.50 6.99 -18.08
N PHE A 703 -22.99 5.75 -18.11
CA PHE A 703 -22.01 5.28 -17.12
C PHE A 703 -20.73 6.12 -17.18
N TYR A 704 -20.20 6.38 -18.38
CA TYR A 704 -19.04 7.24 -18.55
C TYR A 704 -19.33 8.70 -18.17
N TRP A 705 -20.52 9.24 -18.46
CA TRP A 705 -20.90 10.58 -17.99
C TRP A 705 -20.91 10.70 -16.47
N ILE A 706 -21.36 9.66 -15.75
CA ILE A 706 -21.26 9.64 -14.28
C ILE A 706 -19.80 9.61 -13.84
N LEU A 707 -18.95 8.77 -14.46
CA LEU A 707 -17.53 8.74 -14.13
C LEU A 707 -16.84 10.08 -14.38
N THR A 708 -17.20 10.80 -15.45
CA THR A 708 -16.75 12.16 -15.72
C THR A 708 -17.15 13.11 -14.58
N ALA A 709 -18.40 13.07 -14.14
CA ALA A 709 -18.87 13.91 -13.05
C ALA A 709 -18.15 13.61 -11.73
N ILE A 710 -17.95 12.32 -11.41
CA ILE A 710 -17.20 11.89 -10.22
C ILE A 710 -15.75 12.37 -10.28
N ASN A 711 -15.09 12.24 -11.44
CA ASN A 711 -13.72 12.73 -11.61
C ASN A 711 -13.64 14.26 -11.53
N GLY A 712 -14.66 14.98 -12.02
CA GLY A 712 -14.77 16.42 -11.83
C GLY A 712 -14.83 16.82 -10.36
N VAL A 713 -15.66 16.14 -9.57
CA VAL A 713 -15.74 16.35 -8.11
C VAL A 713 -14.40 16.00 -7.45
N ASN A 714 -13.81 14.87 -7.81
CA ASN A 714 -12.50 14.45 -7.30
C ASN A 714 -11.42 15.51 -7.58
N PHE A 715 -11.41 16.07 -8.79
CA PHE A 715 -10.47 17.12 -9.15
C PHE A 715 -10.68 18.41 -8.35
N LEU A 716 -11.93 18.81 -8.07
CA LEU A 716 -12.21 19.97 -7.21
C LEU A 716 -11.76 19.74 -5.76
N ILE A 717 -11.98 18.54 -5.23
CA ILE A 717 -11.49 18.15 -3.90
C ILE A 717 -9.96 18.16 -3.90
N TYR A 718 -9.34 17.59 -4.92
CA TYR A 718 -7.90 17.60 -5.08
C TYR A 718 -7.32 19.01 -5.08
N LEU A 719 -7.89 19.94 -5.86
CA LEU A 719 -7.48 21.35 -5.85
C LEU A 719 -7.63 21.97 -4.47
N TRP A 720 -8.74 21.71 -3.79
CA TRP A 720 -8.99 22.23 -2.44
C TRP A 720 -7.95 21.73 -1.42
N VAL A 721 -7.51 20.48 -1.52
CA VAL A 721 -6.44 19.89 -0.68
C VAL A 721 -5.08 20.43 -1.09
N ALA A 722 -4.74 20.41 -2.38
CA ALA A 722 -3.44 20.82 -2.89
C ALA A 722 -3.13 22.29 -2.57
N LEU A 723 -4.14 23.18 -2.64
CA LEU A 723 -3.99 24.60 -2.29
C LEU A 723 -3.72 24.84 -0.79
N ARG A 724 -4.05 23.87 0.07
CA ARG A 724 -3.82 23.94 1.52
C ARG A 724 -2.67 23.07 2.00
N TYR A 725 -2.04 22.32 1.09
CA TYR A 725 -0.96 21.42 1.43
C TYR A 725 0.31 22.22 1.76
N LYS A 726 0.89 21.96 2.94
CA LYS A 726 2.21 22.44 3.32
C LYS A 726 3.15 21.24 3.37
N GLY A 727 4.16 21.24 2.51
CA GLY A 727 5.15 20.16 2.47
C GLY A 727 5.99 20.11 3.74
N ARG A 728 6.71 18.98 3.90
CA ARG A 728 7.53 18.66 5.08
C ARG A 728 8.49 19.75 5.54
N ASP A 729 8.94 20.62 4.65
CA ASP A 729 9.88 21.70 4.96
C ASP A 729 9.22 23.08 5.15
N GLY A 730 7.91 23.13 5.43
CA GLY A 730 7.18 24.37 5.70
C GLY A 730 6.89 25.23 4.45
N ALA A 731 7.50 24.92 3.30
CA ALA A 731 7.18 25.52 2.02
C ALA A 731 5.91 24.86 1.44
N GLY A 732 4.75 25.46 1.72
CA GLY A 732 3.58 25.21 0.90
C GLY A 732 3.84 25.67 -0.53
N GLY A 733 3.81 24.74 -1.48
CA GLY A 733 3.51 24.94 -2.89
C GLY A 733 4.39 25.87 -3.76
N ASN A 734 5.20 26.79 -3.23
CA ASN A 734 5.82 27.84 -4.05
C ASN A 734 7.09 28.53 -3.51
N VAL A 735 7.65 28.22 -2.34
CA VAL A 735 8.60 29.17 -1.68
C VAL A 735 9.92 28.55 -1.20
N ARG A 736 10.44 27.50 -1.85
CA ARG A 736 11.81 27.02 -1.56
C ARG A 736 12.85 27.39 -2.62
N ASP A 737 12.41 27.82 -3.80
CA ASP A 737 13.33 28.22 -4.87
C ASP A 737 13.78 29.69 -4.72
N ASP A 738 12.97 30.58 -4.11
CA ASP A 738 13.33 32.00 -3.97
C ASP A 738 14.32 32.28 -2.82
N ALA A 739 14.26 31.52 -1.72
CA ALA A 739 15.14 31.75 -0.56
C ALA A 739 16.60 31.31 -0.79
N MET A 740 16.84 30.35 -1.70
CA MET A 740 18.20 29.97 -2.12
C MET A 740 18.77 30.90 -3.19
N VAL A 741 17.92 31.70 -3.86
CA VAL A 741 18.36 32.72 -4.84
C VAL A 741 18.88 33.97 -4.15
N GLU A 742 18.33 34.35 -2.98
CA GLU A 742 18.88 35.47 -2.20
C GLU A 742 20.20 35.12 -1.51
N LEU A 743 20.35 33.91 -0.95
CA LEU A 743 21.60 33.49 -0.31
C LEU A 743 22.72 33.21 -1.33
N GLY A 744 22.41 32.55 -2.46
CA GLY A 744 23.38 32.35 -3.55
C GLY A 744 23.66 33.62 -4.38
N GLY A 745 22.73 34.59 -4.37
CA GLY A 745 22.90 35.90 -4.98
C GLY A 745 23.74 36.85 -4.11
N GLN A 746 23.65 36.75 -2.79
CA GLN A 746 24.53 37.47 -1.86
C GLN A 746 25.95 36.89 -1.86
N GLU A 747 26.11 35.56 -1.87
CA GLU A 747 27.46 34.96 -1.99
C GLU A 747 28.12 35.26 -3.34
N ARG A 748 27.37 35.34 -4.45
CA ARG A 748 27.95 35.78 -5.74
C ARG A 748 28.26 37.28 -5.79
N GLN A 749 27.51 38.13 -5.09
CA GLN A 749 27.85 39.56 -5.01
C GLN A 749 29.02 39.86 -4.05
N GLU A 750 29.29 39.00 -3.08
CA GLU A 750 30.49 39.11 -2.23
C GLU A 750 31.74 38.51 -2.89
N VAL A 751 31.60 37.44 -3.69
CA VAL A 751 32.74 36.86 -4.43
C VAL A 751 33.19 37.74 -5.61
N ASP A 752 32.27 38.43 -6.31
CA ASP A 752 32.63 39.37 -7.40
C ASP A 752 33.13 40.74 -6.90
N LYS A 753 33.15 41.00 -5.59
CA LYS A 753 33.72 42.23 -4.98
C LYS A 753 35.09 42.01 -4.31
N GLY A 754 35.62 40.79 -4.35
CA GLY A 754 36.79 40.36 -3.57
C GLY A 754 38.08 40.12 -4.35
N GLU A 755 38.17 40.42 -5.65
CA GLU A 755 39.43 40.33 -6.40
C GLU A 755 39.70 41.63 -7.18
N PHE A 756 40.42 42.57 -6.55
CA PHE A 756 41.47 43.36 -7.18
C PHE A 756 42.19 44.23 -6.12
N GLN A 757 43.24 43.69 -5.50
CA GLN A 757 44.41 44.51 -5.15
C GLN A 757 45.65 43.63 -4.94
N SER A 758 46.65 43.91 -5.76
CA SER A 758 47.99 43.33 -5.77
C SER A 758 48.77 43.63 -4.49
N THR A 759 49.81 42.84 -4.22
CA THR A 759 51.23 43.25 -3.95
C THR A 759 51.96 42.01 -3.39
N ILE A 760 52.74 41.29 -4.19
CA ILE A 760 54.23 41.30 -4.19
C ILE A 760 54.82 41.11 -2.78
N CYS A 761 55.13 39.87 -2.40
CA CYS A 761 56.47 39.36 -2.06
C CYS A 761 56.38 37.89 -1.62
#